data_AF-A0A936NMQ7-F1
#
_entry.id   AF-A0A936NMQ7-F1
#
_cell.length_a   1.000
_cell.length_b   1.000
_cell.length_c   1.000
_cell.angle_alpha   90.00
_cell.angle_beta   90.00
_cell.angle_gamma   90.00
#
_symmetry.space_group_name_H-M   'P 1'
#
loop_
_entity.id
_entity.type
_entity.pdbx_description
1 polymer ?
#
loop_
_entity_poly.entity_id
_entity_poly.type
_entity_poly.pdbx_seq_one_letter_code
_entity_poly.pdbx_strand_id
1 'polypeptide(L)'
;MTDTAVVLTLKKGSASAKVEGARVTFSPHQCFAFDNGPDDVACLRALGMHLMTLPGLTLVGSKRFVEYLLQHAPGLKMRIVGAVLYENLSELHHLHGLSGIKLGTLPVGTQTAFLCETLAFPRMQMMKYLSETVAVVDLTVLADIAPDVIPTRGWTPLPRNIYPIRIPEIRFRKNLDVAIVDCPSRNLSLMPNGLGYLNNALKKTAVDFEIVDLDIIAYHRFHVHRLFDMGGRITLPGELVLPEDPWQAEHYDLWTATGGGASGSTGRNEVLEFFRPVIDETITALVAARPKVLGLSIQGCNEAAAREVALGVKAQLPDIMIVVGGFSCYNADVGRRAFLECDYMCIGEADLTAGPLLEALARGERPFNQPGVLSRFDTSDYTYIPAPMIHNLDQIEFPKYEWCDLDVYRNFNDYQLTPIIASRGCRWSRCTFCAERFYWRIRTKENFVDELEWLVGQGCHLFMFNESDLGGMPERVMEICDEIIRRGLHRKVKLTGQLRVNRKQNRAFFEKLREANFVALRFGIDAFSERTLRLQMKGYTVDMITQNLKDCWEVGIFTEVNWVIGVPGETDQDVEEGIELILKNRKYIGRLANINPLILVNGSVYWIDPASHNIVLKEPQEIMYEKYPRALPADQWHSTDPYIDAQVRKERFERIVLALYDAGFNVGAWAHRVIEDVKFNRDKARTGSANGDAISAGEFEVAGGKDAGNIPSPREEERALEVATQRSPLAEEPSVRPVKALPMYPAQDTQTLDADKPLAEPPLFRIAGESPRLVRKMDTHVILFYSGWYYGVPAALSSVDVTSPESDAIAGILRYPTEEELVAVIEESGRWANSRGHYDDQKKQRASGSYMRVDSVGDMSESATIPSKPRILRFGKMYIAVDPEALHNPFGRRSLIERRPKCTGESKRNVSVWRQIAELLPASFEEELRRLIRQERFNSGNGGYLSDLQLARLLPHAVAVAYVKEPLKRIIRLVTGRGVGHELRVGVPVKGEDYSILSVVTKNAQPELLWTIGNYNLVKFDGMFYGVPHGAYVEWDSGLLASVPGMLVGENIAEVDGMIRKIRGGAGEISVAATGGRSRASGFTKSPVLLRAMPEEGYDVISYEGWIYGMPHALGSIDLTEIDVIEMPGVIRDVSRDAVENEILALGQNNSRSCSAVEV
;
A
#
# COMPACT_ATOMS: atom_id res chain seq x y z
N MET A 1 0.61 7.12 -0.12
CA MET A 1 0.68 8.48 -0.70
C MET A 1 2.11 8.95 -0.60
N THR A 2 2.95 8.61 -1.60
CA THR A 2 4.34 9.10 -1.72
C THR A 2 4.43 10.32 -2.65
N ASP A 3 3.29 10.82 -3.12
CA ASP A 3 3.21 11.89 -4.10
C ASP A 3 3.66 13.23 -3.51
N THR A 4 4.70 13.80 -4.13
CA THR A 4 5.23 15.13 -3.82
C THR A 4 4.63 16.19 -4.73
N ALA A 5 3.95 15.82 -5.82
CA ALA A 5 3.29 16.74 -6.71
C ALA A 5 2.12 17.43 -6.00
N VAL A 6 2.04 18.75 -6.16
CA VAL A 6 0.97 19.56 -5.59
C VAL A 6 0.40 20.51 -6.65
N VAL A 7 -0.87 20.85 -6.48
CA VAL A 7 -1.53 21.91 -7.23
C VAL A 7 -1.76 23.08 -6.28
N LEU A 8 -1.19 24.23 -6.61
CA LEU A 8 -1.39 25.49 -5.90
C LEU A 8 -2.54 26.26 -6.55
N THR A 9 -3.43 26.81 -5.74
CA THR A 9 -4.42 27.79 -6.21
C THR A 9 -3.96 29.19 -5.83
N LEU A 10 -3.59 30.00 -6.82
CA LEU A 10 -3.18 31.39 -6.69
C LEU A 10 -4.39 32.32 -6.86
N LYS A 11 -4.41 33.45 -6.13
CA LYS A 11 -5.47 34.47 -6.22
C LYS A 11 -4.91 35.88 -6.35
N LYS A 12 -5.47 36.62 -7.30
CA LYS A 12 -5.23 38.05 -7.53
C LYS A 12 -6.58 38.77 -7.70
N GLY A 13 -7.01 39.53 -6.68
CA GLY A 13 -8.34 40.12 -6.67
C GLY A 13 -9.45 39.06 -6.73
N SER A 14 -10.28 39.09 -7.78
CA SER A 14 -11.31 38.07 -8.05
C SER A 14 -10.84 36.92 -8.95
N ALA A 15 -9.65 37.01 -9.55
CA ALA A 15 -9.10 35.98 -10.43
C ALA A 15 -8.37 34.89 -9.64
N SER A 16 -8.50 33.65 -10.08
CA SER A 16 -7.75 32.50 -9.56
C SER A 16 -7.02 31.76 -10.68
N ALA A 17 -5.88 31.15 -10.38
CA ALA A 17 -5.09 30.32 -11.29
C ALA A 17 -4.62 29.06 -10.56
N LYS A 18 -4.57 27.92 -11.25
CA LYS A 18 -3.97 26.67 -10.74
C LYS A 18 -2.56 26.52 -11.35
N VAL A 19 -1.57 26.26 -10.50
CA VAL A 19 -0.18 26.06 -10.90
C VAL A 19 0.32 24.75 -10.28
N GLU A 20 1.05 23.95 -11.04
CA GLU A 20 1.68 22.74 -10.53
C GLU A 20 3.00 23.08 -9.82
N GLY A 21 3.31 22.31 -8.77
CA GLY A 21 4.58 22.41 -8.07
C GLY A 21 4.93 21.10 -7.37
N ALA A 22 6.05 21.09 -6.68
CA ALA A 22 6.53 19.96 -5.89
C ALA A 22 6.70 20.39 -4.43
N ARG A 23 6.19 19.59 -3.50
CA ARG A 23 6.47 19.73 -2.07
C ARG A 23 7.93 19.39 -1.82
N VAL A 24 8.65 20.34 -1.24
CA VAL A 24 10.07 20.20 -0.94
C VAL A 24 10.37 20.54 0.52
N THR A 25 11.53 20.08 0.98
CA THR A 25 12.15 20.53 2.22
C THR A 25 13.57 21.00 1.94
N PHE A 26 14.09 21.84 2.83
CA PHE A 26 15.48 22.23 2.79
C PHE A 26 16.33 21.19 3.53
N SER A 27 17.35 20.68 2.86
CA SER A 27 18.37 19.78 3.39
C SER A 27 19.68 20.52 3.58
N PRO A 28 20.04 20.90 4.82
CA PRO A 28 21.36 21.46 5.10
C PRO A 28 22.50 20.52 4.69
N HIS A 29 22.28 19.20 4.78
CA HIS A 29 23.27 18.19 4.38
C HIS A 29 23.62 18.26 2.90
N GLN A 30 22.62 18.35 2.02
CA GLN A 30 22.85 18.47 0.58
C GLN A 30 23.29 19.89 0.16
N CYS A 31 22.96 20.90 0.98
CA CYS A 31 23.27 22.28 0.68
C CYS A 31 24.79 22.54 0.66
N PHE A 32 25.49 22.13 1.72
CA PHE A 32 26.88 22.49 1.96
C PHE A 32 27.84 21.38 1.48
N ALA A 33 28.58 21.66 0.42
CA ALA A 33 29.58 20.73 -0.13
C ALA A 33 30.93 20.81 0.61
N PHE A 34 31.15 21.85 1.42
CA PHE A 34 32.41 22.12 2.13
C PHE A 34 33.61 22.35 1.19
N ASP A 35 33.35 22.89 -0.01
CA ASP A 35 34.33 23.10 -1.08
C ASP A 35 34.76 24.57 -1.27
N ASN A 36 34.23 25.49 -0.44
CA ASN A 36 34.34 26.95 -0.60
C ASN A 36 33.77 27.46 -1.94
N GLY A 37 32.86 26.72 -2.56
CA GLY A 37 32.17 27.11 -3.78
C GLY A 37 31.27 28.34 -3.58
N PRO A 38 30.85 29.00 -4.69
CA PRO A 38 30.03 30.21 -4.61
C PRO A 38 28.69 30.00 -3.89
N ASP A 39 28.09 28.82 -4.04
CA ASP A 39 26.81 28.47 -3.40
C ASP A 39 26.95 28.37 -1.87
N ASP A 40 27.98 27.66 -1.40
CA ASP A 40 28.32 27.54 0.03
C ASP A 40 28.59 28.93 0.64
N VAL A 41 29.41 29.74 -0.03
CA VAL A 41 29.77 31.09 0.43
C VAL A 41 28.54 31.99 0.53
N ALA A 42 27.64 31.94 -0.45
CA ALA A 42 26.40 32.72 -0.44
C ALA A 42 25.50 32.32 0.74
N CYS A 43 25.31 31.02 0.96
CA CYS A 43 24.53 30.46 2.06
C CYS A 43 25.12 30.85 3.43
N LEU A 44 26.44 30.67 3.62
CA LEU A 44 27.13 31.00 4.87
C LEU A 44 27.13 32.49 5.17
N ARG A 45 27.23 33.35 4.15
CA ARG A 45 27.14 34.80 4.33
C ARG A 45 25.74 35.22 4.78
N ALA A 46 24.69 34.72 4.11
CA ALA A 46 23.31 35.00 4.49
C ALA A 46 23.01 34.51 5.92
N LEU A 47 23.44 33.29 6.25
CA LEU A 47 23.34 32.71 7.58
C LEU A 47 24.11 33.57 8.61
N GLY A 48 25.37 33.91 8.34
CA GLY A 48 26.20 34.72 9.22
C GLY A 48 25.60 36.09 9.51
N MET A 49 25.04 36.75 8.51
CA MET A 49 24.32 38.03 8.68
C MET A 49 23.13 37.89 9.63
N HIS A 50 22.34 36.83 9.49
CA HIS A 50 21.21 36.56 10.39
C HIS A 50 21.69 36.26 11.81
N LEU A 51 22.68 35.38 11.97
CA LEU A 51 23.22 34.99 13.28
C LEU A 51 23.81 36.18 14.06
N MET A 52 24.41 37.17 13.37
CA MET A 52 24.90 38.40 14.00
C MET A 52 23.79 39.21 14.71
N THR A 53 22.54 39.03 14.30
CA THR A 53 21.39 39.73 14.91
C THR A 53 20.89 39.06 16.20
N LEU A 54 21.28 37.81 16.46
CA LEU A 54 20.77 37.03 17.58
C LEU A 54 21.50 37.41 18.89
N PRO A 55 20.77 37.60 20.01
CA PRO A 55 21.39 37.92 21.29
C PRO A 55 21.95 36.67 21.97
N GLY A 56 23.06 36.83 22.71
CA GLY A 56 23.65 35.76 23.52
C GLY A 56 23.92 34.46 22.76
N LEU A 57 24.43 34.55 21.52
CA LEU A 57 24.58 33.44 20.59
C LEU A 57 25.65 32.43 21.03
N THR A 58 25.33 31.14 21.06
CA THR A 58 26.26 30.04 21.27
C THR A 58 26.17 29.07 20.10
N LEU A 59 27.32 28.65 19.55
CA LEU A 59 27.36 27.65 18.49
C LEU A 59 27.43 26.26 19.10
N VAL A 60 26.61 25.32 18.65
CA VAL A 60 26.54 23.97 19.22
C VAL A 60 26.51 22.98 18.05
N GLY A 61 27.52 22.12 17.90
CA GLY A 61 27.53 21.17 16.78
C GLY A 61 28.91 20.68 16.38
N SER A 62 29.01 20.20 15.14
CA SER A 62 30.27 19.67 14.62
C SER A 62 31.34 20.75 14.53
N LYS A 63 32.56 20.42 14.98
CA LYS A 63 33.73 21.29 14.85
C LYS A 63 33.94 21.71 13.40
N ARG A 64 33.80 20.77 12.46
CA ARG A 64 33.92 21.01 11.02
C ARG A 64 33.00 22.13 10.53
N PHE A 65 31.70 22.08 10.86
CA PHE A 65 30.77 23.10 10.39
C PHE A 65 30.99 24.44 11.10
N VAL A 66 31.29 24.43 12.40
CA VAL A 66 31.57 25.66 13.14
C VAL A 66 32.79 26.39 12.59
N GLU A 67 33.89 25.68 12.33
CA GLU A 67 35.09 26.26 11.72
C GLU A 67 34.81 26.80 10.32
N TYR A 68 34.05 26.05 9.52
CA TYR A 68 33.63 26.47 8.18
C TYR A 68 32.77 27.73 8.21
N LEU A 69 31.79 27.81 9.10
CA LEU A 69 30.96 29.00 9.31
C LEU A 69 31.81 30.20 9.75
N LEU A 70 32.69 30.03 10.73
CA LEU A 70 33.53 31.11 11.26
C LEU A 70 34.60 31.59 10.27
N GLN A 71 35.01 30.76 9.32
CA GLN A 71 35.89 31.15 8.21
C GLN A 71 35.18 32.13 7.27
N HIS A 72 33.90 31.88 6.95
CA HIS A 72 33.13 32.67 5.97
C HIS A 72 32.30 33.79 6.59
N ALA A 73 32.09 33.76 7.91
CA ALA A 73 31.45 34.81 8.69
C ALA A 73 32.30 35.20 9.92
N PRO A 74 33.52 35.76 9.71
CA PRO A 74 34.48 36.01 10.80
C PRO A 74 33.98 37.00 11.85
N GLY A 75 33.02 37.86 11.51
CA GLY A 75 32.36 38.77 12.46
C GLY A 75 31.68 38.07 13.63
N LEU A 76 31.26 36.80 13.46
CA LEU A 76 30.63 36.01 14.52
C LEU A 76 31.58 35.75 15.71
N LYS A 77 32.90 35.68 15.49
CA LYS A 77 33.89 35.44 16.56
C LYS A 77 33.81 36.47 17.68
N MET A 78 33.43 37.70 17.35
CA MET A 78 33.29 38.80 18.32
C MET A 78 31.92 38.84 19.00
N ARG A 79 30.96 38.01 18.56
CA ARG A 79 29.56 38.05 18.98
C ARG A 79 29.10 36.81 19.74
N ILE A 80 29.76 35.66 19.53
CA ILE A 80 29.41 34.42 20.22
C ILE A 80 29.80 34.48 21.70
N VAL A 81 28.93 33.94 22.55
CA VAL A 81 29.16 33.71 23.99
C VAL A 81 30.07 32.49 24.18
N GLY A 82 29.98 31.51 23.28
CA GLY A 82 30.86 30.34 23.26
C GLY A 82 30.51 29.36 22.16
N ALA A 83 31.24 28.23 22.13
CA ALA A 83 30.98 27.11 21.24
C ALA A 83 31.05 25.78 22.01
N VAL A 84 30.16 24.85 21.68
CA VAL A 84 30.09 23.47 22.19
C VAL A 84 30.28 22.54 21.00
N LEU A 85 31.43 21.85 20.94
CA LEU A 85 31.91 21.15 19.74
C LEU A 85 32.12 19.65 19.97
N TYR A 86 31.84 18.85 18.94
CA TYR A 86 32.33 17.46 18.80
C TYR A 86 33.14 17.31 17.51
N GLU A 87 34.11 16.38 17.47
CA GLU A 87 35.06 16.24 16.37
C GLU A 87 34.52 15.39 15.20
N ASN A 88 33.64 14.42 15.44
CA ASN A 88 33.04 13.59 14.39
C ASN A 88 31.63 13.08 14.75
N LEU A 89 30.89 12.57 13.76
CA LEU A 89 29.56 11.99 13.97
C LEU A 89 29.60 10.67 14.77
N SER A 90 30.70 9.92 14.74
CA SER A 90 30.93 8.74 15.61
C SER A 90 30.95 9.08 17.10
N GLU A 91 31.38 10.29 17.49
CA GLU A 91 31.22 10.81 18.85
C GLU A 91 29.76 11.18 19.18
N LEU A 92 28.92 11.34 18.14
CA LEU A 92 27.45 11.40 18.21
C LEU A 92 26.81 10.01 18.38
N HIS A 93 27.48 8.94 17.93
CA HIS A 93 27.10 7.54 18.21
C HIS A 93 27.49 7.10 19.64
N HIS A 94 28.48 7.75 20.26
CA HIS A 94 28.77 7.62 21.69
C HIS A 94 27.85 8.47 22.58
N LEU A 95 26.83 9.11 22.02
CA LEU A 95 26.09 10.19 22.64
C LEU A 95 24.84 9.72 23.41
N HIS A 96 25.00 8.61 24.12
CA HIS A 96 24.59 8.52 25.55
C HIS A 96 25.66 9.05 26.51
N GLY A 97 26.66 9.73 25.97
CA GLY A 97 27.71 10.40 26.70
C GLY A 97 28.56 11.21 25.73
N LEU A 98 28.27 12.50 25.59
CA LEU A 98 29.31 13.48 25.31
C LEU A 98 30.37 13.33 26.40
N SER A 99 31.41 12.55 26.16
CA SER A 99 32.58 12.52 27.03
C SER A 99 33.28 13.87 26.89
N GLY A 100 32.82 14.85 27.69
CA GLY A 100 33.45 16.16 27.82
C GLY A 100 32.51 17.37 27.84
N ILE A 101 31.28 17.28 27.30
CA ILE A 101 30.36 18.44 27.28
C ILE A 101 28.94 18.02 27.63
N LYS A 102 28.39 18.44 28.78
CA LYS A 102 26.95 18.25 29.04
C LYS A 102 26.17 19.24 28.18
N LEU A 103 25.34 18.77 27.25
CA LEU A 103 24.46 19.58 26.38
C LEU A 103 23.36 20.38 27.15
N GLY A 104 23.40 20.41 28.49
CA GLY A 104 22.64 21.30 29.37
C GLY A 104 23.47 22.35 30.14
N THR A 105 24.80 22.37 29.97
CA THR A 105 25.66 23.45 30.47
C THR A 105 26.10 24.31 29.29
N LEU A 106 25.16 25.10 28.80
CA LEU A 106 25.49 26.18 27.88
C LEU A 106 26.32 27.24 28.63
N PRO A 107 27.24 27.96 27.96
CA PRO A 107 27.96 29.08 28.55
C PRO A 107 27.05 30.06 29.29
N VAL A 108 27.54 30.63 30.39
CA VAL A 108 26.80 31.66 31.12
C VAL A 108 26.57 32.86 30.20
N GLY A 109 25.32 33.29 30.06
CA GLY A 109 24.92 34.36 29.14
C GLY A 109 24.38 33.89 27.78
N THR A 110 24.31 32.58 27.54
CA THR A 110 23.61 32.03 26.37
C THR A 110 22.13 32.37 26.43
N GLN A 111 21.65 33.10 25.42
CA GLN A 111 20.23 33.36 25.18
C GLN A 111 19.74 32.59 23.94
N THR A 112 20.65 32.37 22.98
CA THR A 112 20.35 31.66 21.74
C THR A 112 21.40 30.58 21.49
N ALA A 113 20.97 29.35 21.21
CA ALA A 113 21.83 28.26 20.74
C ALA A 113 21.59 28.03 19.24
N PHE A 114 22.66 28.06 18.46
CA PHE A 114 22.62 27.75 17.03
C PHE A 114 23.20 26.35 16.76
N LEU A 115 22.38 25.47 16.20
CA LEU A 115 22.74 24.09 15.90
C LEU A 115 23.54 23.99 14.59
N CYS A 116 24.84 23.74 14.71
CA CYS A 116 25.80 23.56 13.63
C CYS A 116 25.92 22.08 13.20
N GLU A 117 24.79 21.46 12.89
CA GLU A 117 24.73 20.06 12.43
C GLU A 117 23.88 19.95 11.16
N THR A 118 24.45 19.34 10.12
CA THR A 118 23.85 19.24 8.79
C THR A 118 22.90 18.06 8.63
N LEU A 119 23.00 17.02 9.46
CA LEU A 119 22.10 15.87 9.45
C LEU A 119 20.84 16.11 10.29
N ALA A 120 19.68 15.71 9.77
CA ALA A 120 18.39 15.96 10.39
C ALA A 120 18.21 15.26 11.74
N PHE A 121 18.52 13.97 11.84
CA PHE A 121 18.31 13.22 13.08
C PHE A 121 19.16 13.74 14.25
N PRO A 122 20.48 13.95 14.11
CA PRO A 122 21.29 14.59 15.15
C PRO A 122 20.76 15.96 15.59
N ARG A 123 20.36 16.84 14.66
CA ARG A 123 19.70 18.12 15.01
C ARG A 123 18.45 17.90 15.86
N MET A 124 17.59 16.96 15.47
CA MET A 124 16.39 16.62 16.22
C MET A 124 16.70 16.13 17.64
N GLN A 125 17.78 15.38 17.83
CA GLN A 125 18.21 14.96 19.17
C GLN A 125 18.76 16.13 19.98
N MET A 126 19.63 16.97 19.40
CA MET A 126 20.19 18.14 20.08
C MET A 126 19.09 19.09 20.59
N MET A 127 18.03 19.32 19.82
CA MET A 127 16.89 20.13 20.24
C MET A 127 16.21 19.64 21.52
N LYS A 128 16.20 18.31 21.79
CA LYS A 128 15.60 17.75 23.00
C LYS A 128 16.39 18.03 24.27
N TYR A 129 17.70 18.25 24.13
CA TYR A 129 18.62 18.38 25.26
C TYR A 129 18.91 19.83 25.68
N LEU A 130 18.54 20.79 24.83
CA LEU A 130 18.69 22.21 25.13
C LEU A 130 17.54 22.70 26.04
N SER A 131 17.86 23.60 26.97
CA SER A 131 16.88 24.19 27.88
C SER A 131 15.77 24.93 27.13
N GLU A 132 14.52 24.77 27.58
CA GLU A 132 13.36 25.52 27.06
C GLU A 132 13.52 27.05 27.22
N THR A 133 14.40 27.50 28.13
CA THR A 133 14.69 28.92 28.36
C THR A 133 15.64 29.54 27.33
N VAL A 134 16.22 28.74 26.44
CA VAL A 134 17.17 29.19 25.41
C VAL A 134 16.49 29.10 24.05
N ALA A 135 16.55 30.16 23.25
CA ALA A 135 16.06 30.13 21.89
C ALA A 135 16.96 29.20 21.05
N VAL A 136 16.37 28.20 20.38
CA VAL A 136 17.12 27.28 19.52
C VAL A 136 16.86 27.63 18.06
N VAL A 137 17.94 27.84 17.32
CA VAL A 137 17.92 28.08 15.88
C VAL A 137 18.80 27.01 15.23
N ASP A 138 18.40 26.46 14.10
CA ASP A 138 19.22 25.50 13.36
C ASP A 138 19.44 25.94 11.91
N LEU A 139 20.20 25.15 11.16
CA LEU A 139 20.50 25.46 9.76
C LEU A 139 19.25 25.64 8.89
N THR A 140 18.11 25.03 9.24
CA THR A 140 16.90 25.10 8.42
C THR A 140 16.33 26.52 8.32
N VAL A 141 16.72 27.43 9.24
CA VAL A 141 16.38 28.86 9.19
C VAL A 141 16.81 29.51 7.87
N LEU A 142 17.83 28.98 7.18
CA LEU A 142 18.29 29.50 5.89
C LEU A 142 17.16 29.52 4.86
N ALA A 143 16.26 28.52 4.87
CA ALA A 143 15.10 28.44 3.99
C ALA A 143 14.07 29.55 4.25
N ASP A 144 14.02 30.09 5.47
CA ASP A 144 13.15 31.21 5.83
C ASP A 144 13.76 32.56 5.46
N ILE A 145 15.05 32.75 5.72
CA ILE A 145 15.71 34.05 5.59
C ILE A 145 16.20 34.34 4.16
N ALA A 146 16.63 33.30 3.44
CA ALA A 146 17.27 33.45 2.13
C ALA A 146 17.05 32.20 1.23
N PRO A 147 15.80 31.80 0.94
CA PRO A 147 15.53 30.63 0.09
C PRO A 147 16.14 30.74 -1.31
N ASP A 148 16.26 31.97 -1.84
CA ASP A 148 16.78 32.24 -3.19
C ASP A 148 18.31 32.03 -3.32
N VAL A 149 19.06 31.95 -2.21
CA VAL A 149 20.52 31.66 -2.26
C VAL A 149 20.83 30.16 -2.09
N ILE A 150 19.84 29.36 -1.71
CA ILE A 150 20.01 27.92 -1.53
C ILE A 150 20.11 27.27 -2.91
N PRO A 151 21.20 26.53 -3.20
CA PRO A 151 21.35 25.86 -4.47
C PRO A 151 20.29 24.76 -4.63
N THR A 152 19.95 24.40 -5.87
CA THR A 152 18.89 23.40 -6.15
C THR A 152 19.13 22.07 -5.44
N ARG A 153 20.41 21.65 -5.27
CA ARG A 153 20.78 20.46 -4.50
C ARG A 153 20.32 20.49 -3.04
N GLY A 154 20.20 21.69 -2.43
CA GLY A 154 19.72 21.86 -1.07
C GLY A 154 18.22 21.66 -0.91
N TRP A 155 17.45 21.60 -2.00
CA TRP A 155 16.01 21.34 -1.97
C TRP A 155 15.74 19.88 -2.31
N THR A 156 15.07 19.17 -1.42
CA THR A 156 14.73 17.76 -1.59
C THR A 156 13.23 17.54 -1.65
N PRO A 157 12.71 16.61 -2.47
CA PRO A 157 11.30 16.26 -2.44
C PRO A 157 10.93 15.72 -1.07
N LEU A 158 9.84 16.22 -0.48
CA LEU A 158 9.37 15.77 0.82
C LEU A 158 7.95 15.21 0.69
N PRO A 159 7.78 13.87 0.62
CA PRO A 159 6.45 13.28 0.69
C PRO A 159 5.82 13.54 2.06
N ARG A 160 4.50 13.33 2.16
CA ARG A 160 3.81 13.31 3.46
C ARG A 160 4.47 12.29 4.36
N ASN A 161 4.73 12.70 5.60
CA ASN A 161 5.38 11.84 6.56
C ASN A 161 4.97 12.20 7.99
N ILE A 162 5.27 11.28 8.91
CA ILE A 162 4.95 11.42 10.33
C ILE A 162 5.95 12.28 11.11
N TYR A 163 7.09 12.66 10.51
CA TYR A 163 8.16 13.33 11.25
C TYR A 163 7.86 14.82 11.47
N PRO A 164 8.28 15.38 12.63
CA PRO A 164 9.05 14.73 13.69
C PRO A 164 8.18 13.88 14.64
N ILE A 165 8.65 12.67 14.95
CA ILE A 165 8.13 11.86 16.07
C ILE A 165 9.22 11.68 17.14
N ARG A 166 8.81 11.23 18.33
CA ARG A 166 9.74 10.86 19.39
C ARG A 166 10.33 9.47 19.12
N ILE A 167 11.47 9.43 18.45
CA ILE A 167 12.25 8.19 18.27
C ILE A 167 12.96 7.85 19.61
N PRO A 168 12.81 6.62 20.14
CA PRO A 168 13.51 6.16 21.32
C PRO A 168 15.03 6.19 21.15
N GLU A 169 15.73 6.28 22.29
CA GLU A 169 17.19 6.27 22.29
C GLU A 169 17.72 4.87 22.59
N ILE A 170 18.89 4.55 22.03
CA ILE A 170 19.53 3.25 22.25
C ILE A 170 20.30 3.29 23.57
N ARG A 171 19.59 3.09 24.69
CA ARG A 171 20.16 3.11 26.03
C ARG A 171 19.67 1.94 26.85
N PHE A 172 20.47 1.60 27.85
CA PHE A 172 20.17 0.56 28.81
C PHE A 172 20.57 1.05 30.20
N ARG A 173 19.79 0.68 31.22
CA ARG A 173 20.20 0.87 32.61
C ARG A 173 21.45 0.05 32.92
N LYS A 174 22.30 0.55 33.82
CA LYS A 174 23.49 -0.18 34.26
C LYS A 174 23.12 -1.34 35.19
N ASN A 175 23.87 -2.43 35.09
CA ASN A 175 23.75 -3.63 35.94
C ASN A 175 22.39 -4.34 35.82
N LEU A 176 21.75 -4.30 34.66
CA LEU A 176 20.58 -5.11 34.36
C LEU A 176 20.90 -6.61 34.48
N ASP A 177 19.93 -7.42 34.87
CA ASP A 177 20.06 -8.86 34.72
C ASP A 177 19.98 -9.25 33.24
N VAL A 178 19.02 -8.68 32.52
CA VAL A 178 18.75 -9.02 31.11
C VAL A 178 18.53 -7.76 30.26
N ALA A 179 19.24 -7.66 29.15
CA ALA A 179 18.92 -6.71 28.07
C ALA A 179 18.37 -7.50 26.89
N ILE A 180 17.17 -7.14 26.41
CA ILE A 180 16.52 -7.80 25.26
C ILE A 180 16.51 -6.84 24.08
N VAL A 181 16.94 -7.30 22.90
CA VAL A 181 17.00 -6.49 21.69
C VAL A 181 16.26 -7.15 20.53
N ASP A 182 15.37 -6.40 19.86
CA ASP A 182 14.78 -6.77 18.57
C ASP A 182 15.57 -6.10 17.45
N CYS A 183 16.30 -6.87 16.64
CA CYS A 183 17.16 -6.33 15.59
C CYS A 183 16.42 -6.16 14.24
N PRO A 184 16.89 -5.25 13.36
CA PRO A 184 16.39 -5.15 11.98
C PRO A 184 16.61 -6.43 11.15
N SER A 185 15.73 -6.80 10.22
CA SER A 185 14.61 -6.03 9.66
C SER A 185 13.24 -6.74 9.74
N ARG A 186 12.52 -6.56 10.84
CA ARG A 186 11.14 -7.07 10.97
C ARG A 186 10.17 -6.11 10.28
N ASN A 187 9.24 -6.61 9.46
CA ASN A 187 8.29 -5.72 8.77
C ASN A 187 7.51 -4.88 9.78
N LEU A 188 7.58 -3.55 9.63
CA LEU A 188 7.01 -2.61 10.58
C LEU A 188 5.49 -2.72 10.73
N SER A 189 4.80 -3.19 9.69
CA SER A 189 3.36 -3.47 9.76
C SER A 189 3.01 -4.54 10.80
N LEU A 190 4.01 -5.22 11.39
CA LEU A 190 3.83 -6.27 12.38
C LEU A 190 4.61 -5.91 13.65
N MET A 191 3.95 -5.24 14.60
CA MET A 191 4.48 -5.01 15.95
C MET A 191 5.03 -6.31 16.57
N PRO A 192 6.06 -6.26 17.44
CA PRO A 192 6.73 -7.45 17.98
C PRO A 192 5.88 -8.14 19.07
N ASN A 193 4.74 -8.72 18.68
CA ASN A 193 3.76 -9.39 19.55
C ASN A 193 4.42 -10.38 20.53
N GLY A 194 5.36 -11.21 20.04
CA GLY A 194 6.08 -12.17 20.86
C GLY A 194 6.85 -11.53 22.02
N LEU A 195 7.51 -10.40 21.78
CA LEU A 195 8.17 -9.63 22.83
C LEU A 195 7.18 -8.97 23.78
N GLY A 196 6.00 -8.58 23.28
CA GLY A 196 4.92 -8.07 24.12
C GLY A 196 4.41 -9.09 25.14
N TYR A 197 4.22 -10.35 24.71
CA TYR A 197 3.89 -11.46 25.63
C TYR A 197 5.05 -11.78 26.58
N LEU A 198 6.28 -11.81 26.08
CA LEU A 198 7.47 -12.05 26.90
C LEU A 198 7.64 -10.97 27.98
N ASN A 199 7.44 -9.70 27.64
CA ASN A 199 7.47 -8.58 28.59
C ASN A 199 6.51 -8.79 29.76
N ASN A 200 5.28 -9.23 29.48
CA ASN A 200 4.29 -9.52 30.51
C ASN A 200 4.68 -10.73 31.36
N ALA A 201 5.28 -11.76 30.76
CA ALA A 201 5.78 -12.93 31.49
C ALA A 201 6.94 -12.56 32.42
N LEU A 202 7.90 -11.74 31.96
CA LEU A 202 9.08 -11.34 32.75
C LEU A 202 8.74 -10.38 33.87
N LYS A 203 7.70 -9.55 33.76
CA LYS A 203 7.23 -8.73 34.90
C LYS A 203 6.74 -9.54 36.10
N LYS A 204 6.45 -10.82 35.90
CA LYS A 204 6.02 -11.75 36.96
C LYS A 204 7.21 -12.42 37.66
N THR A 205 8.43 -12.16 37.21
CA THR A 205 9.67 -12.70 37.76
C THR A 205 10.43 -11.64 38.56
N ALA A 206 11.50 -12.05 39.25
CA ALA A 206 12.39 -11.12 39.95
C ALA A 206 13.48 -10.51 39.03
N VAL A 207 13.47 -10.82 37.73
CA VAL A 207 14.50 -10.39 36.78
C VAL A 207 14.40 -8.89 36.52
N ASP A 208 15.50 -8.15 36.71
CA ASP A 208 15.58 -6.76 36.24
C ASP A 208 15.95 -6.73 34.76
N PHE A 209 14.99 -6.35 33.91
CA PHE A 209 15.17 -6.38 32.46
C PHE A 209 14.81 -5.06 31.76
N GLU A 210 15.30 -4.91 30.54
CA GLU A 210 14.93 -3.82 29.63
C GLU A 210 14.84 -4.36 28.19
N ILE A 211 13.83 -3.90 27.45
CA ILE A 211 13.62 -4.24 26.04
C ILE A 211 13.94 -2.99 25.21
N VAL A 212 14.79 -3.14 24.20
CA VAL A 212 15.06 -2.11 23.19
C VAL A 212 14.73 -2.67 21.81
N ASP A 213 13.75 -2.04 21.16
CA ASP A 213 13.37 -2.36 19.79
C ASP A 213 14.29 -1.60 18.83
N LEU A 214 15.42 -2.20 18.48
CA LEU A 214 16.41 -1.61 17.57
C LEU A 214 15.86 -1.53 16.14
N ASP A 215 15.02 -2.49 15.76
CA ASP A 215 14.31 -2.54 14.49
C ASP A 215 13.57 -1.23 14.21
N ILE A 216 12.70 -0.79 15.14
CA ILE A 216 11.94 0.45 14.93
C ILE A 216 12.79 1.73 15.05
N ILE A 217 13.83 1.72 15.89
CA ILE A 217 14.76 2.84 15.99
C ILE A 217 15.52 3.02 14.66
N ALA A 218 16.04 1.92 14.10
CA ALA A 218 16.77 1.92 12.83
C ALA A 218 15.87 2.33 11.67
N TYR A 219 14.61 1.85 11.65
CA TYR A 219 13.61 2.23 10.66
C TYR A 219 13.41 3.74 10.60
N HIS A 220 13.12 4.37 11.74
CA HIS A 220 12.87 5.81 11.75
C HIS A 220 14.11 6.64 11.46
N ARG A 221 15.27 6.23 11.97
CA ARG A 221 16.54 6.90 11.64
C ARG A 221 16.84 6.82 10.15
N PHE A 222 16.61 5.67 9.52
CA PHE A 222 16.74 5.50 8.07
C PHE A 222 15.82 6.45 7.31
N HIS A 223 14.52 6.50 7.63
CA HIS A 223 13.59 7.35 6.92
C HIS A 223 13.82 8.84 7.17
N VAL A 224 14.25 9.25 8.36
CA VAL A 224 14.67 10.64 8.61
C VAL A 224 15.86 10.99 7.71
N HIS A 225 16.88 10.13 7.65
CA HIS A 225 18.03 10.35 6.78
C HIS A 225 17.64 10.35 5.30
N ARG A 226 16.86 9.37 4.86
CA ARG A 226 16.39 9.26 3.47
C ARG A 226 15.62 10.48 3.02
N LEU A 227 14.64 10.92 3.81
CA LEU A 227 13.71 12.00 3.44
C LEU A 227 14.32 13.39 3.59
N PHE A 228 15.06 13.65 4.68
CA PHE A 228 15.55 14.99 4.99
C PHE A 228 17.01 15.24 4.58
N ASP A 229 17.83 14.19 4.47
CA ASP A 229 19.27 14.34 4.18
C ASP A 229 19.65 13.84 2.78
N MET A 230 18.94 12.85 2.21
CA MET A 230 19.33 12.21 0.93
C MET A 230 18.37 12.47 -0.24
N GLY A 231 17.27 13.17 -0.01
CA GLY A 231 16.29 13.51 -1.03
C GLY A 231 15.49 12.34 -1.59
N GLY A 232 15.25 11.34 -0.76
CA GLY A 232 14.30 10.25 -1.01
C GLY A 232 14.93 8.96 -1.51
N ARG A 233 16.14 9.00 -2.06
CA ARG A 233 16.86 7.85 -2.63
C ARG A 233 18.23 7.68 -2.00
N ILE A 234 18.59 6.44 -1.67
CA ILE A 234 19.91 6.08 -1.13
C ILE A 234 20.56 5.07 -2.07
N THR A 235 21.77 5.37 -2.50
CA THR A 235 22.62 4.47 -3.29
C THR A 235 23.85 4.11 -2.45
N LEU A 236 24.10 2.82 -2.28
CA LEU A 236 25.24 2.28 -1.55
C LEU A 236 26.51 2.27 -2.42
N PRO A 237 27.71 2.09 -1.84
CA PRO A 237 28.97 2.11 -2.59
C PRO A 237 29.04 1.12 -3.76
N GLY A 238 28.40 -0.05 -3.67
CA GLY A 238 28.29 -1.04 -4.75
C GLY A 238 27.21 -0.74 -5.78
N GLU A 239 26.76 0.53 -5.88
CA GLU A 239 25.68 1.00 -6.76
C GLU A 239 24.29 0.41 -6.48
N LEU A 240 24.15 -0.38 -5.42
CA LEU A 240 22.86 -0.89 -4.94
C LEU A 240 21.98 0.29 -4.48
N VAL A 241 20.85 0.46 -5.14
CA VAL A 241 19.83 1.45 -4.76
C VAL A 241 18.90 0.81 -3.75
N LEU A 242 18.88 1.34 -2.53
CA LEU A 242 17.95 0.86 -1.52
C LEU A 242 16.50 1.18 -1.91
N PRO A 243 15.56 0.24 -1.69
CA PRO A 243 14.14 0.52 -1.85
C PRO A 243 13.69 1.61 -0.87
N GLU A 244 12.54 2.24 -1.14
CA GLU A 244 12.01 3.29 -0.27
C GLU A 244 11.77 2.80 1.16
N ASP A 245 11.38 1.53 1.32
CA ASP A 245 11.17 0.85 2.59
C ASP A 245 11.85 -0.53 2.57
N PRO A 246 13.13 -0.64 2.99
CA PRO A 246 13.86 -1.91 3.03
C PRO A 246 13.30 -2.95 4.00
N TRP A 247 12.35 -2.61 4.87
CA TRP A 247 11.75 -3.55 5.84
C TRP A 247 10.57 -4.34 5.29
N GLN A 248 10.17 -4.09 4.04
CA GLN A 248 9.12 -4.87 3.39
C GLN A 248 9.54 -6.33 3.17
N ALA A 249 8.57 -7.24 3.21
CA ALA A 249 8.82 -8.68 3.13
C ALA A 249 9.49 -9.06 1.80
N GLU A 250 9.16 -8.38 0.69
CA GLU A 250 9.81 -8.56 -0.61
C GLU A 250 11.29 -8.12 -0.66
N HIS A 251 11.81 -7.52 0.42
CA HIS A 251 13.17 -6.99 0.51
C HIS A 251 13.99 -7.67 1.61
N TYR A 252 13.48 -8.71 2.26
CA TYR A 252 14.20 -9.44 3.31
C TYR A 252 15.53 -10.02 2.85
N ASP A 253 15.65 -10.40 1.59
CA ASP A 253 16.92 -10.91 1.05
C ASP A 253 18.06 -9.89 1.20
N LEU A 254 17.78 -8.59 1.11
CA LEU A 254 18.79 -7.52 1.29
C LEU A 254 19.49 -7.59 2.64
N TRP A 255 18.83 -8.13 3.67
CA TRP A 255 19.32 -8.16 5.05
C TRP A 255 20.00 -9.47 5.43
N THR A 256 19.90 -10.49 4.58
CA THR A 256 20.52 -11.79 4.83
C THR A 256 21.99 -11.79 4.43
N ALA A 257 22.79 -12.68 5.02
CA ALA A 257 24.21 -12.80 4.69
C ALA A 257 24.48 -13.20 3.22
N THR A 258 23.49 -13.80 2.55
CA THR A 258 23.60 -14.39 1.21
C THR A 258 22.73 -13.69 0.15
N GLY A 259 21.78 -12.85 0.53
CA GLY A 259 20.95 -12.12 -0.44
C GLY A 259 21.72 -10.94 -1.03
N GLY A 260 21.27 -10.45 -2.19
CA GLY A 260 21.99 -9.58 -3.14
C GLY A 260 22.59 -8.25 -2.64
N GLY A 261 22.68 -8.00 -1.33
CA GLY A 261 23.64 -7.06 -0.75
C GLY A 261 25.05 -7.65 -0.58
N ALA A 262 25.23 -8.96 -0.78
CA ALA A 262 26.51 -9.66 -0.73
C ALA A 262 27.19 -9.75 -2.10
N SER A 263 27.60 -8.61 -2.68
CA SER A 263 28.83 -8.50 -3.49
C SER A 263 29.16 -7.06 -3.88
N GLY A 264 29.27 -6.20 -2.87
CA GLY A 264 30.24 -5.11 -2.98
C GLY A 264 31.66 -5.67 -3.15
N SER A 265 32.59 -4.83 -3.64
CA SER A 265 34.03 -5.14 -3.79
C SER A 265 34.73 -5.65 -2.50
N THR A 266 34.04 -5.65 -1.36
CA THR A 266 34.53 -5.99 -0.02
C THR A 266 34.09 -7.38 0.49
N GLY A 267 33.14 -8.05 -0.17
CA GLY A 267 32.60 -9.36 0.26
C GLY A 267 31.71 -9.32 1.51
N ARG A 268 31.29 -8.13 1.98
CA ARG A 268 30.36 -7.95 3.11
C ARG A 268 29.01 -7.46 2.63
N ASN A 269 27.95 -7.72 3.40
CA ASN A 269 26.61 -7.21 3.11
C ASN A 269 26.59 -5.67 3.28
N GLU A 270 26.46 -4.94 2.16
CA GLU A 270 26.51 -3.47 2.17
C GLU A 270 25.35 -2.82 2.93
N VAL A 271 24.20 -3.48 3.03
CA VAL A 271 23.05 -2.99 3.80
C VAL A 271 23.36 -3.03 5.28
N LEU A 272 23.94 -4.12 5.78
CA LEU A 272 24.39 -4.20 7.18
C LEU A 272 25.49 -3.18 7.48
N GLU A 273 26.42 -2.95 6.53
CA GLU A 273 27.45 -1.92 6.66
C GLU A 273 26.83 -0.50 6.70
N PHE A 274 25.78 -0.24 5.93
CA PHE A 274 25.03 1.02 6.03
C PHE A 274 24.41 1.22 7.43
N PHE A 275 23.89 0.15 8.05
CA PHE A 275 23.34 0.18 9.41
C PHE A 275 24.37 0.01 10.52
N ARG A 276 25.65 -0.17 10.18
CA ARG A 276 26.75 -0.38 11.14
C ARG A 276 26.79 0.67 12.26
N PRO A 277 26.61 1.98 12.01
CA PRO A 277 26.67 2.96 13.07
C PRO A 277 25.61 2.77 14.18
N VAL A 278 24.41 2.31 13.80
CA VAL A 278 23.32 2.01 14.75
C VAL A 278 23.59 0.70 15.50
N ILE A 279 24.18 -0.28 14.84
CA ILE A 279 24.61 -1.55 15.44
C ILE A 279 25.73 -1.30 16.47
N ASP A 280 26.76 -0.51 16.12
CA ASP A 280 27.88 -0.19 17.00
C ASP A 280 27.47 0.68 18.20
N GLU A 281 26.53 1.61 18.02
CA GLU A 281 25.89 2.35 19.13
C GLU A 281 25.21 1.38 20.10
N THR A 282 24.49 0.38 19.58
CA THR A 282 23.83 -0.65 20.40
C THR A 282 24.83 -1.51 21.16
N ILE A 283 25.88 -1.97 20.49
CA ILE A 283 26.97 -2.74 21.13
C ILE A 283 27.59 -1.91 22.25
N THR A 284 27.93 -0.65 21.98
CA THR A 284 28.52 0.26 22.96
C THR A 284 27.60 0.45 24.17
N ALA A 285 26.30 0.68 23.94
CA ALA A 285 25.32 0.86 25.00
C ALA A 285 25.16 -0.39 25.87
N LEU A 286 25.11 -1.59 25.26
CA LEU A 286 25.07 -2.86 25.97
C LEU A 286 26.34 -3.11 26.79
N VAL A 287 27.51 -2.84 26.21
CA VAL A 287 28.80 -2.99 26.91
C VAL A 287 28.92 -2.04 28.10
N ALA A 288 28.42 -0.81 27.96
CA ALA A 288 28.38 0.17 29.04
C ALA A 288 27.41 -0.22 30.17
N ALA A 289 26.30 -0.87 29.81
CA ALA A 289 25.30 -1.36 30.76
C ALA A 289 25.71 -2.64 31.48
N ARG A 290 26.54 -3.48 30.85
CA ARG A 290 27.03 -4.77 31.38
C ARG A 290 25.90 -5.69 31.87
N PRO A 291 24.89 -6.01 31.04
CA PRO A 291 23.88 -7.00 31.43
C PRO A 291 24.50 -8.39 31.59
N LYS A 292 23.93 -9.23 32.45
CA LYS A 292 24.38 -10.63 32.59
C LYS A 292 23.95 -11.48 31.40
N VAL A 293 22.78 -11.15 30.83
CA VAL A 293 22.18 -11.85 29.71
C VAL A 293 21.80 -10.87 28.60
N LEU A 294 22.13 -11.22 27.36
CA LEU A 294 21.61 -10.59 26.15
C LEU A 294 20.54 -11.51 25.54
N GLY A 295 19.29 -11.05 25.55
CA GLY A 295 18.16 -11.69 24.87
C GLY A 295 18.00 -11.16 23.44
N LEU A 296 17.80 -12.03 22.45
CA LEU A 296 17.55 -11.64 21.06
C LEU A 296 16.30 -12.37 20.53
N SER A 297 15.39 -11.59 19.94
CA SER A 297 14.28 -12.13 19.16
C SER A 297 14.73 -12.30 17.70
N ILE A 298 14.85 -13.55 17.24
CA ILE A 298 15.36 -13.88 15.91
C ILE A 298 14.28 -14.41 14.96
N GLN A 299 14.38 -13.93 13.73
CA GLN A 299 13.59 -14.27 12.55
C GLN A 299 14.53 -14.33 11.35
N GLY A 300 14.16 -15.07 10.30
CA GLY A 300 15.03 -15.26 9.14
C GLY A 300 15.59 -13.95 8.53
N CYS A 301 14.83 -12.85 8.58
CA CYS A 301 15.23 -11.55 8.07
C CYS A 301 16.19 -10.75 8.98
N ASN A 302 16.20 -10.99 10.30
CA ASN A 302 16.96 -10.15 11.24
C ASN A 302 18.19 -10.81 11.86
N GLU A 303 18.41 -12.09 11.58
CA GLU A 303 19.49 -12.86 12.19
C GLU A 303 20.87 -12.33 11.89
N ALA A 304 21.11 -11.78 10.70
CA ALA A 304 22.41 -11.25 10.35
C ALA A 304 22.76 -10.03 11.24
N ALA A 305 21.82 -9.10 11.41
CA ALA A 305 21.98 -7.97 12.33
C ALA A 305 22.06 -8.42 13.80
N ALA A 306 21.25 -9.41 14.21
CA ALA A 306 21.31 -9.99 15.55
C ALA A 306 22.68 -10.64 15.83
N ARG A 307 23.28 -11.29 14.84
CA ARG A 307 24.62 -11.90 14.92
C ARG A 307 25.71 -10.83 15.10
N GLU A 308 25.65 -9.73 14.34
CA GLU A 308 26.60 -8.62 14.50
C GLU A 308 26.56 -8.04 15.92
N VAL A 309 25.36 -7.83 16.49
CA VAL A 309 25.19 -7.38 17.87
C VAL A 309 25.74 -8.42 18.85
N ALA A 310 25.35 -9.69 18.70
CA ALA A 310 25.78 -10.77 19.58
C ALA A 310 27.32 -10.91 19.63
N LEU A 311 27.97 -10.97 18.47
CA LEU A 311 29.42 -11.09 18.36
C LEU A 311 30.13 -9.84 18.87
N GLY A 312 29.65 -8.65 18.52
CA GLY A 312 30.23 -7.38 18.95
C GLY A 312 30.18 -7.18 20.47
N VAL A 313 29.10 -7.60 21.12
CA VAL A 313 28.99 -7.58 22.59
C VAL A 313 29.85 -8.67 23.21
N LYS A 314 29.81 -9.91 22.71
CA LYS A 314 30.60 -11.04 23.23
C LYS A 314 32.11 -10.78 23.17
N ALA A 315 32.58 -10.04 22.15
CA ALA A 315 33.98 -9.65 22.02
C ALA A 315 34.48 -8.75 23.18
N GLN A 316 33.58 -7.98 23.80
CA GLN A 316 33.89 -7.05 24.90
C GLN A 316 33.43 -7.56 26.27
N LEU A 317 32.39 -8.41 26.29
CA LEU A 317 31.85 -9.08 27.47
C LEU A 317 31.85 -10.60 27.22
N PRO A 318 32.99 -11.29 27.31
CA PRO A 318 33.11 -12.71 26.95
C PRO A 318 32.21 -13.64 27.80
N ASP A 319 31.90 -13.22 29.02
CA ASP A 319 31.08 -13.99 29.97
C ASP A 319 29.57 -13.76 29.83
N ILE A 320 29.12 -12.82 28.98
CA ILE A 320 27.69 -12.56 28.79
C ILE A 320 26.99 -13.81 28.26
N MET A 321 25.81 -14.15 28.78
CA MET A 321 25.00 -15.24 28.24
C MET A 321 24.10 -14.71 27.12
N ILE A 322 24.10 -15.36 25.97
CA ILE A 322 23.24 -15.01 24.84
C ILE A 322 22.05 -15.97 24.82
N VAL A 323 20.83 -15.44 24.91
CA VAL A 323 19.59 -16.21 24.85
C VAL A 323 18.82 -15.78 23.61
N VAL A 324 18.39 -16.74 22.80
CA VAL A 324 17.59 -16.46 21.59
C VAL A 324 16.20 -17.08 21.69
N GLY A 325 15.22 -16.39 21.11
CA GLY A 325 13.85 -16.88 20.90
C GLY A 325 13.26 -16.26 19.64
N GLY A 326 11.97 -16.40 19.40
CA GLY A 326 11.30 -15.83 18.21
C GLY A 326 11.00 -16.86 17.13
N PHE A 327 10.49 -16.41 15.98
CA PHE A 327 9.92 -17.30 14.97
C PHE A 327 10.93 -18.29 14.41
N SER A 328 12.22 -17.94 14.30
CA SER A 328 13.25 -18.91 13.85
C SER A 328 13.53 -20.05 14.85
N CYS A 329 13.01 -19.96 16.08
CA CYS A 329 13.19 -20.96 17.14
C CYS A 329 11.96 -21.88 17.30
N TYR A 330 11.17 -22.08 16.24
CA TYR A 330 9.89 -22.80 16.33
C TYR A 330 9.99 -24.33 16.48
N ASN A 331 11.11 -24.93 16.07
CA ASN A 331 11.33 -26.39 16.13
C ASN A 331 12.72 -26.72 16.70
N ALA A 332 12.78 -27.69 17.60
CA ALA A 332 14.02 -28.19 18.21
C ALA A 332 14.96 -28.84 17.18
N ASP A 333 14.42 -29.38 16.08
CA ASP A 333 15.23 -29.97 15.01
C ASP A 333 16.13 -28.93 14.34
N VAL A 334 15.65 -27.70 14.15
CA VAL A 334 16.49 -26.57 13.70
C VAL A 334 17.61 -26.34 14.72
N GLY A 335 17.20 -26.30 15.98
CA GLY A 335 18.05 -26.13 17.15
C GLY A 335 18.97 -24.93 17.05
N ARG A 336 20.05 -24.95 17.82
CA ARG A 336 21.04 -23.86 17.86
C ARG A 336 21.74 -23.61 16.52
N ARG A 337 21.59 -24.47 15.51
CA ARG A 337 22.19 -24.29 14.17
C ARG A 337 21.67 -23.05 13.45
N ALA A 338 20.45 -22.60 13.78
CA ALA A 338 19.94 -21.32 13.28
C ALA A 338 20.74 -20.11 13.79
N PHE A 339 21.39 -20.21 14.95
CA PHE A 339 22.12 -19.11 15.58
C PHE A 339 23.19 -19.68 16.53
N LEU A 340 24.32 -20.09 15.98
CA LEU A 340 25.36 -20.84 16.71
C LEU A 340 25.98 -20.04 17.86
N GLU A 341 25.93 -18.72 17.76
CA GLU A 341 26.48 -17.76 18.72
C GLU A 341 25.70 -17.72 20.04
N CYS A 342 24.48 -18.28 20.11
CA CYS A 342 23.71 -18.29 21.35
C CYS A 342 24.34 -19.20 22.42
N ASP A 343 23.98 -19.00 23.69
CA ASP A 343 24.22 -19.93 24.79
C ASP A 343 22.96 -20.79 25.05
N TYR A 344 21.77 -20.20 24.91
CA TYR A 344 20.48 -20.87 25.06
C TYR A 344 19.50 -20.45 23.96
N MET A 345 18.61 -21.36 23.57
CA MET A 345 17.55 -21.15 22.60
C MET A 345 16.22 -21.64 23.18
N CYS A 346 15.27 -20.73 23.36
CA CYS A 346 13.90 -21.06 23.75
C CYS A 346 13.11 -21.54 22.53
N ILE A 347 12.60 -22.77 22.57
CA ILE A 347 11.87 -23.38 21.45
C ILE A 347 10.37 -23.17 21.61
N GLY A 348 9.73 -22.66 20.55
CA GLY A 348 8.28 -22.41 20.52
C GLY A 348 7.84 -21.24 21.41
N GLU A 349 6.80 -21.46 22.22
CA GLU A 349 6.23 -20.44 23.10
C GLU A 349 7.10 -20.20 24.34
N ALA A 350 7.53 -18.95 24.52
CA ALA A 350 8.45 -18.56 25.58
C ALA A 350 7.77 -18.21 26.91
N ASP A 351 6.43 -18.16 26.96
CA ASP A 351 5.64 -17.63 28.07
C ASP A 351 5.95 -18.33 29.42
N LEU A 352 6.24 -19.63 29.40
CA LEU A 352 6.57 -20.43 30.60
C LEU A 352 8.05 -20.81 30.71
N THR A 353 8.84 -20.63 29.65
CA THR A 353 10.24 -21.12 29.60
C THR A 353 11.25 -20.01 29.84
N ALA A 354 11.00 -18.80 29.31
CA ALA A 354 11.96 -17.72 29.39
C ALA A 354 12.16 -17.21 30.82
N GLY A 355 11.08 -17.08 31.60
CA GLY A 355 11.14 -16.58 32.97
C GLY A 355 12.09 -17.39 33.87
N PRO A 356 11.84 -18.71 34.07
CA PRO A 356 12.70 -19.56 34.89
C PRO A 356 14.15 -19.62 34.39
N LEU A 357 14.36 -19.65 33.07
CA LEU A 357 15.69 -19.65 32.48
C LEU A 357 16.44 -18.35 32.81
N LEU A 358 15.81 -17.20 32.58
CA LEU A 358 16.44 -15.90 32.79
C LEU A 358 16.68 -15.61 34.28
N GLU A 359 15.81 -16.07 35.19
CA GLU A 359 16.04 -16.00 36.64
C GLU A 359 17.28 -16.80 37.07
N ALA A 360 17.45 -18.02 36.53
CA ALA A 360 18.64 -18.83 36.82
C ALA A 360 19.91 -18.16 36.30
N LEU A 361 19.88 -17.67 35.05
CA LEU A 361 21.02 -16.96 34.46
C LEU A 361 21.34 -15.66 35.20
N ALA A 362 20.33 -14.94 35.69
CA ALA A 362 20.51 -13.76 36.53
C ALA A 362 21.22 -14.06 37.86
N ARG A 363 21.04 -15.27 38.41
CA ARG A 363 21.80 -15.77 39.59
C ARG A 363 23.19 -16.31 39.25
N GLY A 364 23.59 -16.30 37.98
CA GLY A 364 24.85 -16.86 37.51
C GLY A 364 24.84 -18.39 37.35
N GLU A 365 23.67 -19.01 37.45
CA GLU A 365 23.49 -20.45 37.19
C GLU A 365 23.58 -20.73 35.69
N ARG A 366 23.90 -21.97 35.33
CA ARG A 366 23.90 -22.44 33.95
C ARG A 366 23.05 -23.70 33.83
N PRO A 367 21.72 -23.55 33.69
CA PRO A 367 20.83 -24.70 33.57
C PRO A 367 21.22 -25.57 32.37
N PHE A 368 21.03 -26.87 32.49
CA PHE A 368 21.17 -27.84 31.40
C PHE A 368 19.94 -28.74 31.38
N ASN A 369 19.67 -29.35 30.24
CA ASN A 369 18.59 -30.30 29.97
C ASN A 369 17.20 -29.76 30.38
N GLN A 370 16.96 -28.47 30.13
CA GLN A 370 15.72 -27.80 30.48
C GLN A 370 14.63 -28.06 29.44
N PRO A 371 13.41 -28.47 29.82
CA PRO A 371 12.30 -28.61 28.88
C PRO A 371 12.00 -27.29 28.14
N GLY A 372 11.82 -27.38 26.83
CA GLY A 372 11.56 -26.24 25.94
C GLY A 372 12.77 -25.37 25.62
N VAL A 373 13.96 -25.75 26.07
CA VAL A 373 15.20 -24.99 25.85
C VAL A 373 16.26 -25.93 25.29
N LEU A 374 17.01 -25.44 24.30
CA LEU A 374 18.24 -26.06 23.83
C LEU A 374 19.43 -25.20 24.23
N SER A 375 20.46 -25.84 24.79
CA SER A 375 21.64 -25.17 25.33
C SER A 375 22.93 -25.83 24.83
N ARG A 376 24.01 -25.07 24.76
CA ARG A 376 25.35 -25.66 24.58
C ARG A 376 25.88 -26.39 25.81
N PHE A 377 25.21 -26.19 26.95
CA PHE A 377 25.56 -26.83 28.22
C PHE A 377 24.80 -28.14 28.44
N ASP A 378 23.88 -28.49 27.53
CA ASP A 378 23.17 -29.77 27.58
C ASP A 378 24.13 -30.95 27.44
N THR A 379 23.76 -32.07 28.06
CA THR A 379 24.55 -33.29 27.96
C THR A 379 24.43 -33.89 26.55
N SER A 380 25.47 -34.58 26.08
CA SER A 380 25.47 -35.15 24.72
C SER A 380 24.39 -36.19 24.47
N ASP A 381 23.84 -36.78 25.54
CA ASP A 381 22.73 -37.74 25.52
C ASP A 381 21.36 -37.10 25.75
N TYR A 382 21.28 -35.78 25.92
CA TYR A 382 20.02 -35.09 26.13
C TYR A 382 19.15 -35.14 24.86
N THR A 383 17.96 -35.69 25.02
CA THR A 383 16.90 -35.61 24.01
C THR A 383 15.94 -34.49 24.39
N TYR A 384 15.71 -33.55 23.47
CA TYR A 384 14.83 -32.41 23.69
C TYR A 384 13.45 -32.84 24.21
N ILE A 385 12.99 -32.17 25.27
CA ILE A 385 11.65 -32.34 25.83
C ILE A 385 10.87 -31.04 25.57
N PRO A 386 9.69 -31.08 24.91
CA PRO A 386 8.84 -29.90 24.76
C PRO A 386 8.46 -29.27 26.11
N ALA A 387 8.40 -27.95 26.16
CA ALA A 387 7.94 -27.24 27.35
C ALA A 387 6.45 -27.45 27.64
N PRO A 388 6.03 -27.28 28.90
CA PRO A 388 4.61 -27.13 29.22
C PRO A 388 4.03 -25.90 28.51
N MET A 389 2.76 -25.98 28.14
CA MET A 389 2.02 -24.90 27.48
C MET A 389 0.84 -24.45 28.33
N ILE A 390 0.51 -23.16 28.26
CA ILE A 390 -0.71 -22.62 28.86
C ILE A 390 -1.90 -23.01 28.00
N HIS A 391 -2.80 -23.85 28.50
CA HIS A 391 -3.98 -24.30 27.74
C HIS A 391 -5.06 -23.23 27.62
N ASN A 392 -5.31 -22.46 28.69
CA ASN A 392 -6.26 -21.36 28.68
C ASN A 392 -5.55 -20.04 28.35
N LEU A 393 -5.68 -19.56 27.11
CA LEU A 393 -5.02 -18.34 26.66
C LEU A 393 -5.49 -17.08 27.41
N ASP A 394 -6.67 -17.09 28.05
CA ASP A 394 -7.15 -15.96 28.85
C ASP A 394 -6.28 -15.69 30.09
N GLN A 395 -5.45 -16.66 30.50
CA GLN A 395 -4.48 -16.49 31.59
C GLN A 395 -3.23 -15.69 31.15
N ILE A 396 -3.07 -15.48 29.84
CA ILE A 396 -1.97 -14.72 29.26
C ILE A 396 -2.45 -13.28 29.08
N GLU A 397 -1.74 -12.34 29.71
CA GLU A 397 -2.02 -10.91 29.52
C GLU A 397 -1.64 -10.48 28.11
N PHE A 398 -2.52 -9.70 27.46
CA PHE A 398 -2.27 -9.17 26.13
C PHE A 398 -1.12 -8.14 26.13
N PRO A 399 -0.35 -8.05 25.03
CA PRO A 399 0.85 -7.21 24.94
C PRO A 399 0.52 -5.72 25.04
N LYS A 400 1.19 -5.02 25.96
CA LYS A 400 1.02 -3.57 26.19
C LYS A 400 2.19 -2.69 25.73
N TYR A 401 3.28 -3.30 25.24
CA TYR A 401 4.41 -2.59 24.63
C TYR A 401 5.04 -1.47 25.48
N GLU A 402 5.03 -1.62 26.80
CA GLU A 402 5.37 -0.55 27.76
C GLU A 402 6.84 -0.03 27.70
N TRP A 403 7.67 -0.56 26.81
CA TRP A 403 9.04 -0.08 26.57
C TRP A 403 9.10 1.11 25.59
N CYS A 404 8.05 1.37 24.81
CA CYS A 404 7.97 2.54 23.92
C CYS A 404 6.53 3.03 23.71
N ASP A 405 6.40 4.22 23.12
CA ASP A 405 5.10 4.76 22.71
C ASP A 405 4.62 4.04 21.44
N LEU A 406 3.34 3.65 21.37
CA LEU A 406 2.79 2.94 20.21
C LEU A 406 2.81 3.77 18.92
N ASP A 407 2.90 5.10 19.03
CA ASP A 407 3.05 6.00 17.89
C ASP A 407 4.30 5.70 17.05
N VAL A 408 5.34 5.10 17.64
CA VAL A 408 6.54 4.67 16.90
C VAL A 408 6.26 3.49 15.97
N TYR A 409 5.19 2.71 16.18
CA TYR A 409 4.84 1.62 15.26
C TYR A 409 4.03 2.08 14.04
N ARG A 410 3.99 3.39 13.77
CA ARG A 410 3.51 3.96 12.51
C ARG A 410 4.64 4.01 11.50
N ASN A 411 4.38 3.54 10.29
CA ASN A 411 5.33 3.66 9.19
C ASN A 411 5.49 5.13 8.75
N PHE A 412 6.52 5.42 7.93
CA PHE A 412 6.82 6.80 7.55
C PHE A 412 5.66 7.52 6.84
N ASN A 413 4.69 6.77 6.30
CA ASN A 413 3.51 7.25 5.57
C ASN A 413 2.22 7.31 6.42
N ASP A 414 2.31 7.28 7.75
CA ASP A 414 1.16 7.34 8.68
C ASP A 414 0.24 6.10 8.57
N TYR A 415 0.81 4.94 8.25
CA TYR A 415 0.10 3.66 8.25
C TYR A 415 0.57 2.80 9.42
N GLN A 416 -0.39 2.26 10.17
CA GLN A 416 -0.15 1.34 11.28
C GLN A 416 -1.12 0.17 11.17
N LEU A 417 -0.56 -1.02 10.99
CA LEU A 417 -1.28 -2.29 11.07
C LEU A 417 -0.94 -2.92 12.43
N THR A 418 -1.97 -3.18 13.23
CA THR A 418 -1.80 -3.68 14.59
C THR A 418 -2.15 -5.17 14.64
N PRO A 419 -1.17 -6.07 14.85
CA PRO A 419 -1.45 -7.50 14.87
C PRO A 419 -2.11 -7.91 16.19
N ILE A 420 -3.25 -8.60 16.11
CA ILE A 420 -4.00 -9.14 17.26
C ILE A 420 -4.17 -10.66 17.11
N ILE A 421 -4.25 -11.38 18.23
CA ILE A 421 -4.24 -12.85 18.24
C ILE A 421 -5.41 -13.37 19.07
N ALA A 422 -6.38 -13.99 18.42
CA ALA A 422 -7.47 -14.70 19.08
C ALA A 422 -7.09 -16.14 19.41
N SER A 423 -6.31 -16.79 18.53
CA SER A 423 -5.86 -18.18 18.70
C SER A 423 -4.36 -18.37 18.44
N ARG A 424 -3.76 -19.37 19.10
CA ARG A 424 -2.38 -19.83 18.86
C ARG A 424 -2.41 -21.26 18.31
N GLY A 425 -1.56 -21.55 17.33
CA GLY A 425 -1.51 -22.84 16.61
C GLY A 425 -2.52 -22.94 15.46
N CYS A 426 -2.69 -24.13 14.88
CA CYS A 426 -3.63 -24.34 13.78
C CYS A 426 -4.56 -25.53 14.06
N ARG A 427 -5.88 -25.31 14.02
CA ARG A 427 -6.86 -26.38 14.27
C ARG A 427 -6.83 -27.45 13.18
N TRP A 428 -6.45 -27.09 11.96
CA TRP A 428 -6.36 -28.04 10.85
C TRP A 428 -5.13 -28.93 10.93
N SER A 429 -3.92 -28.36 11.10
CA SER A 429 -2.63 -29.06 11.33
C SER A 429 -2.29 -30.24 10.41
N ARG A 430 -2.90 -30.32 9.21
CA ARG A 430 -2.75 -31.43 8.26
C ARG A 430 -2.19 -31.04 6.90
N CYS A 431 -1.99 -29.75 6.61
CA CYS A 431 -1.42 -29.32 5.33
C CYS A 431 -0.01 -29.93 5.16
N THR A 432 0.26 -30.59 4.04
CA THR A 432 1.51 -31.36 3.84
C THR A 432 2.76 -30.48 3.80
N PHE A 433 2.64 -29.28 3.23
CA PHE A 433 3.74 -28.32 3.09
C PHE A 433 3.97 -27.45 4.35
N CYS A 434 3.03 -27.44 5.30
CA CYS A 434 3.03 -26.45 6.38
C CYS A 434 3.80 -26.94 7.61
N ALA A 435 4.63 -26.06 8.18
CA ALA A 435 5.36 -26.31 9.43
C ALA A 435 4.56 -25.90 10.69
N GLU A 436 3.50 -25.09 10.55
CA GLU A 436 2.67 -24.59 11.66
C GLU A 436 1.67 -25.64 12.17
N ARG A 437 2.19 -26.73 12.73
CA ARG A 437 1.40 -27.87 13.21
C ARG A 437 1.27 -27.89 14.74
N PHE A 438 1.27 -26.69 15.34
CA PHE A 438 1.25 -26.49 16.78
C PHE A 438 -0.13 -26.74 17.39
N TYR A 439 -0.14 -27.08 18.68
CA TYR A 439 -1.37 -27.31 19.44
C TYR A 439 -2.26 -26.07 19.49
N TRP A 440 -3.48 -26.21 18.95
CA TRP A 440 -4.41 -25.09 18.79
C TRP A 440 -5.19 -24.76 20.07
N ARG A 441 -5.21 -23.47 20.43
CA ARG A 441 -5.96 -22.90 21.56
C ARG A 441 -6.56 -21.55 21.15
N ILE A 442 -7.69 -21.16 21.74
CA ILE A 442 -8.39 -19.91 21.43
C ILE A 442 -8.88 -19.21 22.69
N ARG A 443 -8.83 -17.88 22.70
CA ARG A 443 -9.29 -17.00 23.79
C ARG A 443 -10.80 -16.87 23.81
N THR A 444 -11.37 -16.52 24.96
CA THR A 444 -12.78 -16.09 25.04
C THR A 444 -12.99 -14.76 24.30
N LYS A 445 -14.24 -14.51 23.89
CA LYS A 445 -14.60 -13.27 23.19
C LYS A 445 -14.39 -12.05 24.08
N GLU A 446 -14.68 -12.15 25.37
CA GLU A 446 -14.50 -11.07 26.34
C GLU A 446 -13.02 -10.69 26.45
N ASN A 447 -12.16 -11.68 26.71
CA ASN A 447 -10.73 -11.45 26.88
C ASN A 447 -10.08 -10.89 25.61
N PHE A 448 -10.49 -11.36 24.43
CA PHE A 448 -10.00 -10.83 23.15
C PHE A 448 -10.45 -9.38 22.91
N VAL A 449 -11.75 -9.09 23.12
CA VAL A 449 -12.27 -7.74 22.85
C VAL A 449 -11.77 -6.72 23.89
N ASP A 450 -11.40 -7.15 25.10
CA ASP A 450 -10.72 -6.29 26.08
C ASP A 450 -9.35 -5.79 25.55
N GLU A 451 -8.57 -6.64 24.87
CA GLU A 451 -7.32 -6.22 24.21
C GLU A 451 -7.61 -5.23 23.08
N LEU A 452 -8.58 -5.55 22.22
CA LEU A 452 -8.95 -4.71 21.09
C LEU A 452 -9.38 -3.32 21.58
N GLU A 453 -10.23 -3.25 22.60
CA GLU A 453 -10.69 -2.00 23.20
C GLU A 453 -9.54 -1.19 23.80
N TRP A 454 -8.58 -1.86 24.47
CA TRP A 454 -7.40 -1.21 25.00
C TRP A 454 -6.53 -0.60 23.89
N LEU A 455 -6.24 -1.34 22.82
CA LEU A 455 -5.46 -0.88 21.67
C LEU A 455 -6.16 0.28 20.93
N VAL A 456 -7.48 0.23 20.79
CA VAL A 456 -8.27 1.36 20.26
C VAL A 456 -8.11 2.60 21.14
N GLY A 457 -8.05 2.42 22.46
CA GLY A 457 -7.74 3.49 23.42
C GLY A 457 -6.34 4.08 23.25
N GLN A 458 -5.40 3.34 22.64
CA GLN A 458 -4.04 3.82 22.33
C GLN A 458 -3.92 4.46 20.93
N GLY A 459 -5.02 4.59 20.18
CA GLY A 459 -5.01 5.19 18.84
C GLY A 459 -4.76 4.20 17.69
N CYS A 460 -4.87 2.88 17.94
CA CYS A 460 -4.84 1.87 16.90
C CYS A 460 -6.23 1.71 16.25
N HIS A 461 -6.29 1.71 14.92
CA HIS A 461 -7.56 1.68 14.17
C HIS A 461 -7.63 0.62 13.07
N LEU A 462 -6.50 0.04 12.68
CA LEU A 462 -6.42 -1.00 11.68
C LEU A 462 -5.74 -2.22 12.28
N PHE A 463 -6.45 -3.33 12.30
CA PHE A 463 -6.03 -4.54 12.98
C PHE A 463 -5.97 -5.72 12.04
N MET A 464 -4.96 -6.57 12.22
CA MET A 464 -4.83 -7.84 11.53
C MET A 464 -4.91 -8.98 12.54
N PHE A 465 -5.86 -9.88 12.34
CA PHE A 465 -5.88 -11.18 13.01
C PHE A 465 -4.67 -12.00 12.51
N ASN A 466 -3.65 -12.13 13.36
CA ASN A 466 -2.34 -12.69 13.04
C ASN A 466 -2.21 -14.13 13.57
N GLU A 467 -3.19 -14.96 13.25
CA GLU A 467 -3.22 -16.39 13.58
C GLU A 467 -3.19 -17.24 12.30
N SER A 468 -2.82 -18.52 12.42
CA SER A 468 -2.68 -19.42 11.27
C SER A 468 -4.00 -19.65 10.53
N ASP A 469 -5.14 -19.61 11.22
CA ASP A 469 -6.48 -19.75 10.64
C ASP A 469 -7.56 -19.13 11.55
N LEU A 470 -8.02 -17.92 11.22
CA LEU A 470 -9.14 -17.27 11.88
C LEU A 470 -10.38 -18.17 11.89
N GLY A 471 -10.60 -18.89 10.77
CA GLY A 471 -11.72 -19.79 10.56
C GLY A 471 -11.63 -21.13 11.29
N GLY A 472 -10.62 -21.33 12.15
CA GLY A 472 -10.44 -22.57 12.88
C GLY A 472 -11.67 -22.94 13.73
N MET A 473 -12.34 -21.95 14.32
CA MET A 473 -13.60 -22.12 15.04
C MET A 473 -14.58 -21.00 14.67
N PRO A 474 -15.36 -21.15 13.58
CA PRO A 474 -16.24 -20.10 13.06
C PRO A 474 -17.24 -19.58 14.10
N GLU A 475 -17.69 -20.43 15.01
CA GLU A 475 -18.61 -20.05 16.08
C GLU A 475 -17.98 -19.04 17.05
N ARG A 476 -16.71 -19.23 17.43
CA ARG A 476 -15.99 -18.29 18.31
C ARG A 476 -15.69 -16.97 17.61
N VAL A 477 -15.46 -16.98 16.29
CA VAL A 477 -15.29 -15.74 15.51
C VAL A 477 -16.59 -14.94 15.48
N MET A 478 -17.74 -15.58 15.25
CA MET A 478 -19.05 -14.91 15.29
C MET A 478 -19.31 -14.31 16.69
N GLU A 479 -18.99 -15.06 17.74
CA GLU A 479 -19.03 -14.59 19.13
C GLU A 479 -18.16 -13.33 19.37
N ILE A 480 -16.94 -13.31 18.81
CA ILE A 480 -16.06 -12.14 18.86
C ILE A 480 -16.67 -10.96 18.10
N CYS A 481 -17.19 -11.19 16.89
CA CYS A 481 -17.85 -10.16 16.08
C CYS A 481 -19.04 -9.54 16.84
N ASP A 482 -19.89 -10.37 17.45
CA ASP A 482 -21.03 -9.89 18.25
C ASP A 482 -20.58 -9.03 19.43
N GLU A 483 -19.48 -9.40 20.09
CA GLU A 483 -18.92 -8.62 21.21
C GLU A 483 -18.32 -7.28 20.75
N ILE A 484 -17.64 -7.25 19.60
CA ILE A 484 -17.15 -6.01 18.94
C ILE A 484 -18.32 -5.09 18.60
N ILE A 485 -19.40 -5.64 18.06
CA ILE A 485 -20.61 -4.90 17.68
C ILE A 485 -21.28 -4.35 18.94
N ARG A 486 -21.47 -5.18 19.96
CA ARG A 486 -22.10 -4.83 21.25
C ARG A 486 -21.39 -3.67 21.94
N ARG A 487 -20.06 -3.62 21.91
CA ARG A 487 -19.26 -2.51 22.47
C ARG A 487 -19.16 -1.28 21.56
N GLY A 488 -19.72 -1.33 20.36
CA GLY A 488 -19.64 -0.23 19.38
C GLY A 488 -18.25 -0.05 18.75
N LEU A 489 -17.35 -1.02 18.90
CA LEU A 489 -15.97 -0.95 18.41
C LEU A 489 -15.89 -1.06 16.89
N HIS A 490 -16.84 -1.75 16.24
CA HIS A 490 -16.97 -1.84 14.78
C HIS A 490 -16.94 -0.47 14.07
N ARG A 491 -17.31 0.62 14.76
CA ARG A 491 -17.29 2.00 14.23
C ARG A 491 -15.94 2.71 14.34
N LYS A 492 -14.98 2.10 15.05
CA LYS A 492 -13.67 2.67 15.39
C LYS A 492 -12.49 1.88 14.80
N VAL A 493 -12.75 0.67 14.30
CA VAL A 493 -11.72 -0.27 13.86
C VAL A 493 -12.03 -0.77 12.46
N LYS A 494 -10.99 -1.05 11.68
CA LYS A 494 -11.04 -1.86 10.47
C LYS A 494 -10.30 -3.17 10.76
N LEU A 495 -10.92 -4.30 10.44
CA LEU A 495 -10.37 -5.62 10.72
C LEU A 495 -9.94 -6.32 9.43
N THR A 496 -8.79 -6.97 9.47
CA THR A 496 -8.32 -7.87 8.41
C THR A 496 -7.86 -9.17 9.03
N GLY A 497 -7.75 -10.23 8.22
CA GLY A 497 -7.33 -11.52 8.73
C GLY A 497 -7.11 -12.54 7.63
N GLN A 498 -6.66 -13.72 8.03
CA GLN A 498 -6.47 -14.85 7.14
C GLN A 498 -7.38 -16.00 7.55
N LEU A 499 -8.04 -16.62 6.58
CA LEU A 499 -8.87 -17.79 6.81
C LEU A 499 -8.58 -18.89 5.81
N ARG A 500 -8.77 -20.10 6.28
CA ARG A 500 -8.95 -21.26 5.45
C ARG A 500 -10.42 -21.37 5.03
N VAL A 501 -10.65 -21.85 3.81
CA VAL A 501 -11.99 -22.18 3.30
C VAL A 501 -12.67 -23.22 4.20
N ASN A 502 -13.94 -22.99 4.52
CA ASN A 502 -14.72 -23.84 5.42
C ASN A 502 -16.20 -23.88 5.02
N ARG A 503 -16.85 -25.04 5.17
CA ARG A 503 -18.28 -25.22 4.86
C ARG A 503 -19.19 -24.35 5.73
N LYS A 504 -18.76 -24.00 6.94
CA LYS A 504 -19.51 -23.15 7.87
C LYS A 504 -19.37 -21.65 7.59
N GLN A 505 -18.43 -21.25 6.73
CA GLN A 505 -18.25 -19.87 6.29
C GLN A 505 -19.18 -19.61 5.10
N ASN A 506 -20.48 -19.47 5.39
CA ASN A 506 -21.50 -19.14 4.41
C ASN A 506 -21.75 -17.62 4.39
N ARG A 507 -22.68 -17.17 3.54
CA ARG A 507 -23.14 -15.78 3.47
C ARG A 507 -23.36 -15.13 4.85
N ALA A 508 -24.10 -15.76 5.75
CA ALA A 508 -24.41 -15.21 7.08
C ALA A 508 -23.15 -15.00 7.95
N PHE A 509 -22.16 -15.89 7.84
CA PHE A 509 -20.86 -15.70 8.50
C PHE A 509 -20.18 -14.43 7.99
N PHE A 510 -20.10 -14.25 6.66
CA PHE A 510 -19.45 -13.07 6.09
C PHE A 510 -20.23 -11.77 6.33
N GLU A 511 -21.57 -11.80 6.37
CA GLU A 511 -22.40 -10.66 6.77
C GLU A 511 -22.07 -10.20 8.20
N LYS A 512 -21.91 -11.16 9.12
CA LYS A 512 -21.50 -10.86 10.50
C LYS A 512 -20.10 -10.25 10.58
N LEU A 513 -19.15 -10.76 9.79
CA LEU A 513 -17.80 -10.19 9.70
C LEU A 513 -17.87 -8.76 9.13
N ARG A 514 -18.69 -8.52 8.10
CA ARG A 514 -18.86 -7.18 7.53
C ARG A 514 -19.44 -6.21 8.56
N GLU A 515 -20.43 -6.64 9.34
CA GLU A 515 -21.03 -5.85 10.43
C GLU A 515 -20.00 -5.48 11.51
N ALA A 516 -19.09 -6.40 11.84
CA ALA A 516 -17.96 -6.14 12.73
C ALA A 516 -16.83 -5.29 12.10
N ASN A 517 -17.02 -4.84 10.86
CA ASN A 517 -16.09 -4.04 10.05
C ASN A 517 -14.80 -4.77 9.63
N PHE A 518 -14.91 -6.05 9.28
CA PHE A 518 -13.92 -6.67 8.41
C PHE A 518 -13.95 -6.02 7.04
N VAL A 519 -12.78 -5.62 6.55
CA VAL A 519 -12.62 -4.90 5.28
C VAL A 519 -11.85 -5.71 4.24
N ALA A 520 -10.97 -6.61 4.68
CA ALA A 520 -10.20 -7.47 3.81
C ALA A 520 -9.91 -8.81 4.47
N LEU A 521 -9.98 -9.89 3.70
CA LEU A 521 -9.71 -11.25 4.15
C LEU A 521 -8.85 -12.00 3.14
N ARG A 522 -7.80 -12.66 3.63
CA ARG A 522 -6.93 -13.51 2.84
C ARG A 522 -7.31 -14.96 2.98
N PHE A 523 -7.57 -15.61 1.85
CA PHE A 523 -7.88 -17.02 1.77
C PHE A 523 -6.62 -17.81 1.46
N GLY A 524 -6.23 -18.68 2.39
CA GLY A 524 -5.20 -19.70 2.16
C GLY A 524 -5.76 -20.84 1.31
N ILE A 525 -6.08 -20.55 0.05
CA ILE A 525 -6.61 -21.52 -0.92
C ILE A 525 -5.53 -22.54 -1.25
N ASP A 526 -4.34 -22.05 -1.59
CA ASP A 526 -3.08 -22.78 -1.81
C ASP A 526 -3.10 -23.83 -2.95
N ALA A 527 -4.26 -24.33 -3.35
CA ALA A 527 -4.49 -25.29 -4.41
C ALA A 527 -5.84 -25.05 -5.09
N PHE A 528 -5.87 -25.13 -6.41
CA PHE A 528 -7.04 -24.78 -7.23
C PHE A 528 -7.55 -25.93 -8.12
N SER A 529 -6.99 -27.14 -7.99
CA SER A 529 -7.54 -28.38 -8.56
C SER A 529 -7.95 -29.35 -7.45
N GLU A 530 -8.91 -30.23 -7.73
CA GLU A 530 -9.36 -31.26 -6.79
C GLU A 530 -8.23 -32.22 -6.38
N ARG A 531 -7.33 -32.53 -7.32
CA ARG A 531 -6.17 -33.38 -7.05
C ARG A 531 -5.15 -32.66 -6.17
N THR A 532 -4.79 -31.42 -6.47
CA THR A 532 -3.83 -30.66 -5.65
C THR A 532 -4.37 -30.38 -4.24
N LEU A 533 -5.68 -30.14 -4.08
CA LEU A 533 -6.32 -30.04 -2.76
C LEU A 533 -6.16 -31.31 -1.92
N ARG A 534 -6.22 -32.50 -2.54
CA ARG A 534 -5.95 -33.79 -1.88
C ARG A 534 -4.48 -33.96 -1.55
N LEU A 535 -3.57 -33.66 -2.49
CA LEU A 535 -2.11 -33.74 -2.28
C LEU A 535 -1.66 -32.85 -1.11
N GLN A 536 -2.23 -31.64 -1.03
CA GLN A 536 -1.92 -30.69 0.04
C GLN A 536 -2.74 -30.92 1.33
N MET A 537 -3.64 -31.92 1.34
CA MET A 537 -4.53 -32.21 2.48
C MET A 537 -5.31 -30.99 2.94
N LYS A 538 -5.85 -30.22 1.99
CA LYS A 538 -6.58 -28.97 2.23
C LYS A 538 -8.03 -29.18 2.65
N GLY A 539 -8.58 -30.39 2.64
CA GLY A 539 -9.84 -30.72 3.34
C GLY A 539 -11.08 -29.90 2.98
N TYR A 540 -11.10 -29.26 1.81
CA TYR A 540 -12.26 -28.60 1.19
C TYR A 540 -12.19 -28.82 -0.33
N THR A 541 -13.27 -28.48 -1.04
CA THR A 541 -13.44 -28.70 -2.49
C THR A 541 -13.36 -27.41 -3.28
N VAL A 542 -13.23 -27.53 -4.60
CA VAL A 542 -13.25 -26.39 -5.54
C VAL A 542 -14.55 -25.59 -5.48
N ASP A 543 -15.68 -26.28 -5.28
CA ASP A 543 -16.98 -25.61 -5.12
C ASP A 543 -17.05 -24.76 -3.86
N MET A 544 -16.44 -25.22 -2.76
CA MET A 544 -16.38 -24.46 -1.52
C MET A 544 -15.52 -23.20 -1.67
N ILE A 545 -14.43 -23.27 -2.43
CA ILE A 545 -13.60 -22.09 -2.76
C ILE A 545 -14.47 -21.05 -3.45
N THR A 546 -15.16 -21.44 -4.53
CA THR A 546 -16.03 -20.55 -5.31
C THR A 546 -17.12 -19.93 -4.43
N GLN A 547 -17.79 -20.74 -3.60
CA GLN A 547 -18.85 -20.27 -2.71
C GLN A 547 -18.35 -19.28 -1.67
N ASN A 548 -17.25 -19.58 -0.99
CA ASN A 548 -16.69 -18.71 0.06
C ASN A 548 -16.18 -17.38 -0.49
N LEU A 549 -15.47 -17.40 -1.64
CA LEU A 549 -15.02 -16.18 -2.31
C LEU A 549 -16.19 -15.31 -2.74
N LYS A 550 -17.20 -15.91 -3.37
CA LYS A 550 -18.42 -15.22 -3.79
C LYS A 550 -19.13 -14.59 -2.60
N ASP A 551 -19.43 -15.36 -1.56
CA ASP A 551 -20.17 -14.87 -0.40
C ASP A 551 -19.42 -13.73 0.31
N CYS A 552 -18.09 -13.86 0.46
CA CYS A 552 -17.24 -12.83 1.06
C CYS A 552 -17.20 -11.55 0.21
N TRP A 553 -17.04 -11.68 -1.10
CA TRP A 553 -16.99 -10.54 -2.01
C TRP A 553 -18.33 -9.79 -2.07
N GLU A 554 -19.43 -10.52 -2.19
CA GLU A 554 -20.77 -9.95 -2.35
C GLU A 554 -21.31 -9.29 -1.06
N VAL A 555 -20.68 -9.46 0.11
CA VAL A 555 -20.96 -8.65 1.32
C VAL A 555 -20.10 -7.37 1.40
N GLY A 556 -19.19 -7.17 0.45
CA GLY A 556 -18.29 -6.01 0.41
C GLY A 556 -17.01 -6.18 1.24
N ILE A 557 -16.54 -7.41 1.46
CA ILE A 557 -15.21 -7.67 2.06
C ILE A 557 -14.22 -7.97 0.93
N PHE A 558 -13.10 -7.25 0.89
CA PHE A 558 -12.06 -7.45 -0.10
C PHE A 558 -11.40 -8.83 0.07
N THR A 559 -11.25 -9.56 -1.03
CA THR A 559 -10.71 -10.93 -1.02
C THR A 559 -9.29 -10.95 -1.56
N GLU A 560 -8.39 -11.52 -0.77
CA GLU A 560 -7.04 -11.86 -1.19
C GLU A 560 -6.90 -13.38 -1.26
N VAL A 561 -6.13 -13.91 -2.21
CA VAL A 561 -5.91 -15.37 -2.29
C VAL A 561 -4.42 -15.71 -2.43
N ASN A 562 -4.02 -16.84 -1.85
CA ASN A 562 -2.69 -17.42 -1.98
C ASN A 562 -2.71 -18.69 -2.82
N TRP A 563 -1.61 -18.96 -3.53
CA TRP A 563 -1.39 -20.19 -4.29
C TRP A 563 0.01 -20.76 -4.00
N VAL A 564 0.08 -22.06 -3.67
CA VAL A 564 1.32 -22.85 -3.63
C VAL A 564 1.37 -23.76 -4.86
N ILE A 565 2.43 -23.65 -5.64
CA ILE A 565 2.59 -24.39 -6.91
C ILE A 565 3.79 -25.34 -6.88
N GLY A 566 3.75 -26.39 -7.68
CA GLY A 566 4.85 -27.32 -7.85
C GLY A 566 5.01 -28.30 -6.69
N VAL A 567 3.89 -28.68 -6.06
CA VAL A 567 3.87 -29.71 -5.01
C VAL A 567 4.07 -31.12 -5.60
N PRO A 568 4.68 -32.07 -4.89
CA PRO A 568 4.84 -33.44 -5.38
C PRO A 568 3.51 -34.04 -5.82
N GLY A 569 3.45 -34.61 -7.03
CA GLY A 569 2.23 -35.16 -7.61
C GLY A 569 1.39 -34.20 -8.45
N GLU A 570 1.69 -32.89 -8.47
CA GLU A 570 0.98 -31.89 -9.27
C GLU A 570 1.35 -31.97 -10.75
N THR A 571 0.36 -32.15 -11.60
CA THR A 571 0.52 -32.24 -13.06
C THR A 571 0.35 -30.88 -13.74
N ASP A 572 0.73 -30.76 -15.01
CA ASP A 572 0.46 -29.53 -15.77
C ASP A 572 -1.04 -29.28 -15.95
N GLN A 573 -1.84 -30.35 -16.05
CA GLN A 573 -3.30 -30.25 -16.10
C GLN A 573 -3.86 -29.60 -14.82
N ASP A 574 -3.30 -29.94 -13.64
CA ASP A 574 -3.70 -29.32 -12.37
C ASP A 574 -3.44 -27.80 -12.35
N VAL A 575 -2.34 -27.37 -13.00
CA VAL A 575 -2.00 -25.95 -13.14
C VAL A 575 -3.00 -25.25 -14.05
N GLU A 576 -3.35 -25.85 -15.18
CA GLU A 576 -4.35 -25.28 -16.11
C GLU A 576 -5.74 -25.20 -15.46
N GLU A 577 -6.19 -26.26 -14.78
CA GLU A 577 -7.43 -26.24 -14.00
C GLU A 577 -7.41 -25.13 -12.94
N GLY A 578 -6.25 -24.89 -12.32
CA GLY A 578 -6.07 -23.82 -11.36
C GLY A 578 -6.19 -22.43 -11.97
N ILE A 579 -5.58 -22.21 -13.14
CA ILE A 579 -5.70 -20.97 -13.91
C ILE A 579 -7.19 -20.75 -14.27
N GLU A 580 -7.84 -21.75 -14.85
CA GLU A 580 -9.26 -21.70 -15.21
C GLU A 580 -10.16 -21.34 -14.02
N LEU A 581 -9.92 -21.95 -12.85
CA LEU A 581 -10.71 -21.69 -11.65
C LEU A 581 -10.54 -20.24 -11.15
N ILE A 582 -9.31 -19.71 -11.18
CA ILE A 582 -9.06 -18.31 -10.82
C ILE A 582 -9.73 -17.38 -11.82
N LEU A 583 -9.58 -17.62 -13.12
CA LEU A 583 -10.21 -16.81 -14.16
C LEU A 583 -11.75 -16.81 -14.05
N LYS A 584 -12.35 -17.96 -13.72
CA LYS A 584 -13.78 -18.11 -13.45
C LYS A 584 -14.22 -17.29 -12.25
N ASN A 585 -13.39 -17.22 -11.21
CA ASN A 585 -13.66 -16.50 -9.97
C ASN A 585 -13.10 -15.08 -9.94
N ARG A 586 -12.56 -14.55 -11.05
CA ARG A 586 -11.86 -13.27 -11.12
C ARG A 586 -12.61 -12.10 -10.49
N LYS A 587 -13.94 -12.07 -10.66
CA LYS A 587 -14.79 -11.00 -10.14
C LYS A 587 -14.93 -11.01 -8.61
N TYR A 588 -14.58 -12.11 -7.96
CA TYR A 588 -14.62 -12.30 -6.52
C TYR A 588 -13.22 -12.39 -5.90
N ILE A 589 -12.17 -12.11 -6.68
CA ILE A 589 -10.78 -12.10 -6.21
C ILE A 589 -10.29 -10.67 -6.36
N GLY A 590 -10.20 -9.96 -5.25
CA GLY A 590 -9.68 -8.60 -5.22
C GLY A 590 -8.20 -8.53 -5.59
N ARG A 591 -7.40 -9.46 -5.05
CA ARG A 591 -5.97 -9.60 -5.36
C ARG A 591 -5.48 -11.03 -5.20
N LEU A 592 -4.54 -11.42 -6.04
CA LEU A 592 -3.65 -12.56 -5.78
C LEU A 592 -2.51 -12.09 -4.89
N ALA A 593 -2.57 -12.41 -3.60
CA ALA A 593 -1.60 -11.92 -2.63
C ALA A 593 -0.24 -12.58 -2.81
N ASN A 594 -0.20 -13.91 -2.99
CA ASN A 594 1.04 -14.65 -3.19
C ASN A 594 0.85 -15.82 -4.15
N ILE A 595 1.84 -16.05 -5.02
CA ILE A 595 1.98 -17.26 -5.83
C ILE A 595 3.39 -17.76 -5.57
N ASN A 596 3.51 -18.80 -4.76
CA ASN A 596 4.79 -19.28 -4.27
C ASN A 596 5.07 -20.69 -4.79
N PRO A 597 6.22 -20.91 -5.43
CA PRO A 597 6.77 -22.25 -5.58
C PRO A 597 6.89 -22.94 -4.20
N LEU A 598 6.63 -24.24 -4.15
CA LEU A 598 6.76 -25.01 -2.92
C LEU A 598 8.19 -24.87 -2.34
N ILE A 599 8.25 -24.45 -1.08
CA ILE A 599 9.46 -24.46 -0.26
C ILE A 599 9.38 -25.66 0.68
N LEU A 600 10.41 -26.50 0.73
CA LEU A 600 10.50 -27.58 1.71
C LEU A 600 11.00 -27.05 3.04
N VAL A 601 10.08 -26.69 3.92
CA VAL A 601 10.36 -26.11 5.24
C VAL A 601 10.44 -27.20 6.31
N ASN A 602 11.37 -27.02 7.25
CA ASN A 602 11.54 -27.87 8.43
C ASN A 602 10.23 -28.02 9.23
N GLY A 603 9.91 -29.26 9.64
CA GLY A 603 8.68 -29.59 10.36
C GLY A 603 7.44 -29.82 9.48
N SER A 604 7.52 -29.56 8.17
CA SER A 604 6.49 -29.96 7.22
C SER A 604 6.46 -31.49 7.02
N VAL A 605 5.35 -32.04 6.49
CA VAL A 605 5.25 -33.47 6.18
C VAL A 605 6.29 -33.86 5.12
N TYR A 606 6.47 -33.01 4.12
CA TYR A 606 7.48 -33.22 3.07
C TYR A 606 8.92 -33.18 3.58
N TRP A 607 9.17 -32.45 4.67
CA TRP A 607 10.47 -32.48 5.35
C TRP A 607 10.65 -33.73 6.20
N ILE A 608 9.63 -34.16 6.94
CA ILE A 608 9.77 -35.29 7.87
C ILE A 608 10.01 -36.62 7.13
N ASP A 609 9.31 -36.82 6.00
CA ASP A 609 9.43 -38.04 5.20
C ASP A 609 9.37 -37.70 3.70
N PRO A 610 10.47 -37.18 3.12
CA PRO A 610 10.49 -36.79 1.72
C PRO A 610 10.29 -38.00 0.78
N ALA A 611 10.92 -39.13 1.10
CA ALA A 611 10.91 -40.32 0.25
C ALA A 611 9.50 -40.90 0.07
N SER A 612 8.67 -40.93 1.12
CA SER A 612 7.29 -41.42 1.01
C SER A 612 6.39 -40.53 0.14
N HIS A 613 6.85 -39.33 -0.20
CA HIS A 613 6.13 -38.35 -1.03
C HIS A 613 6.79 -38.16 -2.40
N ASN A 614 7.59 -39.14 -2.85
CA ASN A 614 8.31 -39.10 -4.12
C ASN A 614 9.27 -37.92 -4.25
N ILE A 615 9.79 -37.39 -3.13
CA ILE A 615 10.81 -36.34 -3.13
C ILE A 615 12.18 -37.00 -3.05
N VAL A 616 13.07 -36.59 -3.96
CA VAL A 616 14.47 -37.01 -4.02
C VAL A 616 15.35 -35.79 -3.73
N LEU A 617 16.23 -35.96 -2.75
CA LEU A 617 17.24 -34.96 -2.38
C LEU A 617 18.52 -35.21 -3.19
N LYS A 618 19.24 -34.14 -3.57
CA LYS A 618 20.50 -34.25 -4.33
C LYS A 618 21.63 -34.89 -3.53
N GLU A 619 21.64 -34.68 -2.22
CA GLU A 619 22.60 -35.25 -1.27
C GLU A 619 21.84 -36.04 -0.19
N PRO A 620 22.53 -36.93 0.56
CA PRO A 620 21.95 -37.61 1.72
C PRO A 620 21.23 -36.64 2.67
N GLN A 621 20.12 -37.08 3.23
CA GLN A 621 19.21 -36.26 4.04
C GLN A 621 19.94 -35.58 5.21
N GLU A 622 20.85 -36.30 5.85
CA GLU A 622 21.63 -35.82 6.99
C GLU A 622 22.49 -34.60 6.61
N ILE A 623 23.19 -34.67 5.48
CA ILE A 623 24.04 -33.59 4.97
C ILE A 623 23.19 -32.38 4.59
N MET A 624 22.06 -32.63 3.92
CA MET A 624 21.12 -31.59 3.52
C MET A 624 20.55 -30.82 4.71
N TYR A 625 20.16 -31.52 5.78
CA TYR A 625 19.57 -30.90 6.96
C TYR A 625 20.62 -30.23 7.85
N GLU A 626 21.88 -30.66 7.75
CA GLU A 626 23.01 -29.95 8.35
C GLU A 626 23.27 -28.63 7.64
N LYS A 627 23.32 -28.64 6.30
CA LYS A 627 23.61 -27.47 5.47
C LYS A 627 22.47 -26.44 5.43
N TYR A 628 21.22 -26.92 5.44
CA TYR A 628 20.02 -26.08 5.26
C TYR A 628 18.98 -26.33 6.37
N PRO A 629 19.25 -25.97 7.63
CA PRO A 629 18.47 -26.43 8.78
C PRO A 629 17.01 -25.97 8.81
N ARG A 630 16.61 -24.97 8.02
CA ARG A 630 15.26 -24.38 8.04
C ARG A 630 14.42 -24.72 6.83
N ALA A 631 15.01 -24.66 5.65
CA ALA A 631 14.32 -24.89 4.40
C ALA A 631 15.32 -25.31 3.33
N LEU A 632 14.97 -26.29 2.51
CA LEU A 632 15.83 -26.71 1.40
C LEU A 632 15.67 -25.76 0.21
N PRO A 633 16.77 -25.26 -0.37
CA PRO A 633 16.71 -24.53 -1.63
C PRO A 633 16.05 -25.37 -2.74
N ALA A 634 15.30 -24.72 -3.61
CA ALA A 634 14.45 -25.40 -4.61
C ALA A 634 15.24 -26.28 -5.59
N ASP A 635 16.50 -25.93 -5.86
CA ASP A 635 17.41 -26.63 -6.76
C ASP A 635 18.06 -27.87 -6.11
N GLN A 636 17.88 -28.07 -4.81
CA GLN A 636 18.52 -29.17 -4.09
C GLN A 636 17.65 -30.43 -3.97
N TRP A 637 16.46 -30.42 -4.58
CA TRP A 637 15.53 -31.54 -4.56
C TRP A 637 14.58 -31.50 -5.76
N HIS A 638 14.00 -32.65 -6.09
CA HIS A 638 12.95 -32.79 -7.11
C HIS A 638 11.92 -33.82 -6.68
N SER A 639 10.73 -33.82 -7.28
CA SER A 639 9.81 -34.96 -7.20
C SER A 639 9.91 -35.84 -8.44
N THR A 640 9.53 -37.12 -8.38
CA THR A 640 9.69 -38.08 -9.50
C THR A 640 8.39 -38.52 -10.19
N ASP A 641 7.21 -38.24 -9.63
CA ASP A 641 5.91 -38.59 -10.23
C ASP A 641 4.85 -37.49 -10.02
N PRO A 642 4.69 -36.54 -10.96
CA PRO A 642 5.56 -36.31 -12.12
C PRO A 642 6.93 -35.73 -11.71
N TYR A 643 7.86 -35.68 -12.65
CA TYR A 643 9.15 -35.02 -12.44
C TYR A 643 8.94 -33.50 -12.28
N ILE A 644 9.29 -32.95 -11.10
CA ILE A 644 9.18 -31.51 -10.80
C ILE A 644 10.44 -31.06 -10.04
N ASP A 645 11.29 -30.30 -10.72
CA ASP A 645 12.45 -29.65 -10.14
C ASP A 645 12.24 -28.11 -10.07
N ALA A 646 13.28 -27.38 -9.66
CA ALA A 646 13.24 -25.92 -9.58
C ALA A 646 12.84 -25.24 -10.90
N GLN A 647 13.31 -25.76 -12.04
CA GLN A 647 13.05 -25.18 -13.35
C GLN A 647 11.58 -25.38 -13.75
N VAL A 648 11.03 -26.57 -13.54
CA VAL A 648 9.60 -26.83 -13.78
C VAL A 648 8.72 -25.94 -12.92
N ARG A 649 9.06 -25.73 -11.63
CA ARG A 649 8.32 -24.81 -10.76
C ARG A 649 8.34 -23.37 -11.28
N LYS A 650 9.49 -22.92 -11.78
CA LYS A 650 9.67 -21.59 -12.37
C LYS A 650 8.84 -21.44 -13.65
N GLU A 651 8.89 -22.41 -14.56
CA GLU A 651 8.12 -22.37 -15.81
C GLU A 651 6.61 -22.34 -15.54
N ARG A 652 6.13 -23.11 -14.56
CA ARG A 652 4.73 -23.06 -14.11
C ARG A 652 4.36 -21.71 -13.52
N PHE A 653 5.23 -21.15 -12.68
CA PHE A 653 5.06 -19.81 -12.12
C PHE A 653 4.88 -18.75 -13.22
N GLU A 654 5.81 -18.73 -14.18
CA GLU A 654 5.78 -17.79 -15.31
C GLU A 654 4.52 -17.97 -16.16
N ARG A 655 4.12 -19.22 -16.44
CA ARG A 655 2.89 -19.55 -17.18
C ARG A 655 1.64 -19.01 -16.49
N ILE A 656 1.53 -19.22 -15.17
CA ILE A 656 0.40 -18.72 -14.37
C ILE A 656 0.36 -17.19 -14.41
N VAL A 657 1.49 -16.53 -14.12
CA VAL A 657 1.55 -15.06 -14.06
C VAL A 657 1.22 -14.43 -15.42
N LEU A 658 1.73 -14.98 -16.52
CA LEU A 658 1.41 -14.52 -17.87
C LEU A 658 -0.07 -14.70 -18.21
N ALA A 659 -0.64 -15.87 -17.93
CA ALA A 659 -2.05 -16.15 -18.21
C ALA A 659 -2.99 -15.19 -17.46
N LEU A 660 -2.67 -14.92 -16.19
CA LEU A 660 -3.44 -13.97 -15.37
C LEU A 660 -3.28 -12.53 -15.87
N TYR A 661 -2.06 -12.12 -16.19
CA TYR A 661 -1.79 -10.79 -16.74
C TYR A 661 -2.52 -10.54 -18.06
N ASP A 662 -2.42 -11.47 -19.01
CA ASP A 662 -3.07 -11.36 -20.31
C ASP A 662 -4.61 -11.37 -20.18
N ALA A 663 -5.15 -11.97 -19.11
CA ALA A 663 -6.56 -11.90 -18.74
C ALA A 663 -6.96 -10.59 -17.99
N GLY A 664 -6.02 -9.66 -17.79
CA GLY A 664 -6.27 -8.37 -17.13
C GLY A 664 -6.36 -8.43 -15.60
N PHE A 665 -5.83 -9.48 -14.97
CA PHE A 665 -5.68 -9.49 -13.51
C PHE A 665 -4.68 -8.41 -13.07
N ASN A 666 -4.99 -7.77 -11.94
CA ASN A 666 -4.02 -6.94 -11.26
C ASN A 666 -2.98 -7.84 -10.58
N VAL A 667 -1.92 -8.14 -11.29
CA VAL A 667 -0.72 -8.82 -10.79
C VAL A 667 0.22 -7.70 -10.31
N GLY A 668 0.65 -7.71 -9.04
CA GLY A 668 1.37 -6.58 -8.45
C GLY A 668 2.65 -6.16 -9.19
N ALA A 669 3.25 -5.03 -8.80
CA ALA A 669 4.40 -4.41 -9.49
C ALA A 669 5.60 -5.35 -9.73
N TRP A 670 5.86 -6.28 -8.80
CA TRP A 670 6.92 -7.29 -9.00
C TRP A 670 6.57 -8.28 -10.13
N ALA A 671 5.33 -8.78 -10.17
CA ALA A 671 4.87 -9.66 -11.23
C ALA A 671 4.92 -8.96 -12.60
N HIS A 672 4.59 -7.67 -12.66
CA HIS A 672 4.77 -6.84 -13.85
C HIS A 672 6.22 -6.87 -14.38
N ARG A 673 7.22 -6.67 -13.51
CA ARG A 673 8.64 -6.75 -13.90
C ARG A 673 9.01 -8.15 -14.42
N VAL A 674 8.57 -9.21 -13.73
CA VAL A 674 8.81 -10.58 -14.19
C VAL A 674 8.20 -10.80 -15.59
N ILE A 675 7.00 -10.27 -15.85
CA ILE A 675 6.36 -10.36 -17.15
C ILE A 675 7.17 -9.64 -18.24
N GLU A 676 7.67 -8.44 -17.94
CA GLU A 676 8.53 -7.68 -18.84
C GLU A 676 9.83 -8.45 -19.15
N ASP A 677 10.48 -9.00 -18.13
CA ASP A 677 11.71 -9.80 -18.28
C ASP A 677 11.47 -11.08 -19.09
N VAL A 678 10.38 -11.80 -18.81
CA VAL A 678 10.02 -13.02 -19.55
C VAL A 678 9.68 -12.70 -21.01
N LYS A 679 8.92 -11.63 -21.26
CA LYS A 679 8.61 -11.18 -22.64
C LYS A 679 9.88 -10.75 -23.36
N PHE A 680 10.74 -9.96 -22.72
CA PHE A 680 12.03 -9.52 -23.26
C PHE A 680 12.94 -10.70 -23.61
N ASN A 681 13.08 -11.69 -22.72
CA ASN A 681 13.90 -12.88 -22.96
C ASN A 681 13.31 -13.76 -24.07
N ARG A 682 11.99 -13.89 -24.15
CA ARG A 682 11.31 -14.64 -25.23
C ARG A 682 11.47 -13.96 -26.60
N ASP A 683 11.42 -12.64 -26.63
CA ASP A 683 11.65 -11.84 -27.84
C ASP A 683 13.12 -11.90 -28.27
N LYS A 684 14.06 -11.85 -27.32
CA LYS A 684 15.50 -12.07 -27.58
C LYS A 684 15.78 -13.48 -28.13
N ALA A 685 15.12 -14.51 -27.60
CA ALA A 685 15.23 -15.87 -28.12
C ALA A 685 14.61 -16.03 -29.53
N ARG A 686 13.53 -15.30 -29.84
CA ARG A 686 12.89 -15.26 -31.18
C ARG A 686 13.70 -14.49 -32.22
N THR A 687 14.42 -13.44 -31.82
CA THR A 687 15.15 -12.55 -32.74
C THR A 687 16.54 -13.04 -33.14
N GLY A 688 17.06 -14.11 -32.52
CA GLY A 688 18.23 -14.87 -32.98
C GLY A 688 19.53 -14.06 -33.11
N SER A 689 20.42 -14.16 -32.12
CA SER A 689 21.84 -13.96 -32.40
C SER A 689 22.37 -15.20 -33.14
N ALA A 690 22.70 -15.02 -34.41
CA ALA A 690 23.47 -15.97 -35.20
C ALA A 690 24.91 -16.03 -34.65
N ASN A 691 25.11 -16.76 -33.56
CA ASN A 691 26.34 -17.45 -33.19
C ASN A 691 25.96 -18.48 -32.14
N GLY A 692 26.11 -19.76 -32.51
CA GLY A 692 25.73 -20.87 -31.66
C GLY A 692 26.65 -20.99 -30.46
N ASP A 693 26.20 -20.49 -29.32
CA ASP A 693 26.62 -20.96 -28.01
C ASP A 693 25.35 -21.39 -27.25
N ALA A 694 25.33 -22.65 -26.82
CA ALA A 694 24.27 -23.18 -25.97
C ALA A 694 24.26 -22.39 -24.65
N ILE A 695 23.13 -21.76 -24.33
CA ILE A 695 22.95 -21.03 -23.08
C ILE A 695 22.81 -22.09 -21.97
N SER A 696 23.89 -22.32 -21.21
CA SER A 696 23.82 -23.04 -19.94
C SER A 696 23.10 -22.16 -18.91
N ALA A 697 22.01 -22.66 -18.34
CA ALA A 697 21.41 -22.10 -17.14
C ALA A 697 22.29 -22.45 -15.93
N GLY A 698 23.38 -21.70 -15.78
CA GLY A 698 24.17 -21.61 -14.56
C GLY A 698 23.78 -20.34 -13.81
N GLU A 699 23.34 -20.53 -12.57
CA GLU A 699 23.48 -19.60 -11.45
C GLU A 699 22.64 -18.31 -11.41
N PHE A 700 21.74 -18.27 -10.42
CA PHE A 700 21.69 -17.13 -9.51
C PHE A 700 23.08 -16.99 -8.86
N GLU A 701 24.02 -16.35 -9.56
CA GLU A 701 25.29 -15.92 -9.01
C GLU A 701 25.28 -14.41 -8.83
N VAL A 702 25.43 -14.02 -7.56
CA VAL A 702 26.34 -12.99 -7.05
C VAL A 702 27.13 -12.27 -8.15
N ALA A 703 26.93 -10.95 -8.29
CA ALA A 703 27.67 -10.14 -9.24
C ALA A 703 29.16 -10.06 -8.88
N GLY A 704 30.05 -10.47 -9.78
CA GLY A 704 31.50 -10.23 -9.65
C GLY A 704 32.36 -10.71 -10.82
N GLY A 705 32.56 -9.84 -11.82
CA GLY A 705 33.82 -9.71 -12.58
C GLY A 705 34.23 -10.79 -13.59
N LYS A 706 34.10 -10.48 -14.89
CA LYS A 706 34.87 -11.11 -15.96
C LYS A 706 36.32 -10.58 -15.96
N ASP A 707 37.29 -11.48 -15.87
CA ASP A 707 38.56 -11.39 -16.61
C ASP A 707 39.21 -12.79 -16.63
N ALA A 708 38.95 -13.54 -17.70
CA ALA A 708 39.58 -14.83 -17.97
C ALA A 708 40.55 -14.69 -19.15
N GLY A 709 41.85 -14.68 -18.84
CA GLY A 709 42.92 -14.90 -19.80
C GLY A 709 43.62 -16.23 -19.52
N ASN A 710 43.42 -17.19 -20.43
CA ASN A 710 44.25 -18.38 -20.72
C ASN A 710 44.72 -19.31 -19.57
N ILE A 711 44.11 -20.50 -19.45
CA ILE A 711 44.77 -21.73 -18.94
C ILE A 711 44.26 -22.97 -19.75
N PRO A 712 45.12 -23.98 -20.07
CA PRO A 712 44.87 -25.05 -21.04
C PRO A 712 44.26 -26.34 -20.47
N SER A 713 44.00 -27.30 -21.37
CA SER A 713 43.11 -28.47 -21.25
C SER A 713 43.56 -29.60 -20.27
N PRO A 714 42.60 -30.45 -19.82
CA PRO A 714 42.81 -31.38 -18.72
C PRO A 714 43.40 -32.72 -19.20
N ARG A 715 44.73 -32.85 -19.10
CA ARG A 715 45.45 -34.12 -19.11
C ARG A 715 46.75 -33.97 -18.30
N GLU A 716 46.65 -33.78 -16.99
CA GLU A 716 47.86 -33.88 -16.13
C GLU A 716 47.61 -34.12 -14.62
N GLU A 717 46.38 -34.27 -14.14
CA GLU A 717 46.10 -34.56 -12.71
C GLU A 717 45.68 -36.01 -12.41
N GLU A 718 45.95 -36.95 -13.32
CA GLU A 718 45.70 -38.39 -13.11
C GLU A 718 46.96 -39.14 -12.62
N ARG A 719 47.87 -38.44 -11.92
CA ARG A 719 49.17 -38.99 -11.50
C ARG A 719 49.66 -38.52 -10.12
N ALA A 720 48.77 -38.38 -9.15
CA ALA A 720 49.20 -38.31 -7.75
C ALA A 720 48.05 -38.59 -6.78
N LEU A 721 47.72 -39.87 -6.56
CA LEU A 721 47.53 -40.51 -5.25
C LEU A 721 46.78 -41.85 -5.39
N GLU A 722 47.42 -42.81 -6.05
CA GLU A 722 47.30 -44.21 -5.65
C GLU A 722 48.33 -44.46 -4.53
N VAL A 723 47.93 -44.43 -3.26
CA VAL A 723 48.57 -45.25 -2.21
C VAL A 723 47.53 -45.63 -1.15
N ALA A 724 47.32 -46.95 -1.04
CA ALA A 724 46.75 -47.71 0.09
C ALA A 724 45.23 -47.54 0.34
N THR A 725 44.31 -48.26 -0.31
CA THR A 725 44.04 -49.72 -0.35
C THR A 725 43.66 -50.41 0.96
N GLN A 726 42.59 -51.24 0.85
CA GLN A 726 42.25 -52.50 1.55
C GLN A 726 41.22 -52.39 2.70
N ARG A 727 40.13 -53.16 2.80
CA ARG A 727 39.58 -54.39 2.14
C ARG A 727 38.07 -54.48 2.55
N SER A 728 37.10 -54.69 1.65
CA SER A 728 36.49 -55.97 1.17
C SER A 728 35.39 -56.61 2.09
N PRO A 729 34.50 -57.48 1.58
CA PRO A 729 33.03 -57.26 1.51
C PRO A 729 32.22 -58.46 2.09
N LEU A 730 30.94 -58.61 1.68
CA LEU A 730 30.00 -59.76 1.80
C LEU A 730 28.84 -59.50 2.79
N ALA A 731 27.58 -59.92 2.61
CA ALA A 731 26.82 -60.51 1.50
C ALA A 731 25.36 -60.67 1.97
N GLU A 732 24.47 -61.02 1.02
CA GLU A 732 23.23 -61.81 1.17
C GLU A 732 21.92 -61.14 1.65
N GLU A 733 21.03 -60.94 0.68
CA GLU A 733 19.57 -61.07 0.83
C GLU A 733 19.16 -62.52 1.12
N PRO A 734 17.94 -62.72 1.67
CA PRO A 734 17.05 -63.64 0.98
C PRO A 734 15.60 -63.15 0.82
N SER A 735 15.06 -63.65 -0.28
CA SER A 735 13.77 -63.41 -0.94
C SER A 735 12.55 -64.20 -0.43
N VAL A 736 11.40 -63.87 -1.04
CA VAL A 736 10.13 -64.62 -1.30
C VAL A 736 9.08 -64.65 -0.15
N ARG A 737 7.79 -64.25 -0.28
CA ARG A 737 6.78 -64.69 -1.25
C ARG A 737 5.52 -63.81 -1.34
N PRO A 738 4.77 -63.89 -2.46
CA PRO A 738 3.61 -63.05 -2.79
C PRO A 738 2.27 -63.71 -2.43
N VAL A 739 1.22 -62.92 -2.26
CA VAL A 739 -0.17 -63.42 -2.21
C VAL A 739 -1.08 -62.66 -3.19
N LYS A 740 -1.41 -63.40 -4.25
CA LYS A 740 -2.52 -63.37 -5.21
C LYS A 740 -3.56 -62.24 -5.18
N ALA A 741 -3.72 -61.67 -6.37
CA ALA A 741 -4.95 -61.06 -6.89
C ALA A 741 -6.10 -62.06 -7.05
N LEU A 742 -7.33 -61.54 -6.99
CA LEU A 742 -8.59 -62.16 -7.40
C LEU A 742 -9.42 -61.12 -8.20
N PRO A 743 -10.38 -61.55 -9.04
CA PRO A 743 -10.31 -61.32 -10.49
C PRO A 743 -11.38 -60.37 -11.05
N MET A 744 -11.14 -59.94 -12.29
CA MET A 744 -12.08 -59.26 -13.19
C MET A 744 -13.39 -60.04 -13.41
N TYR A 745 -14.46 -59.30 -13.68
CA TYR A 745 -15.48 -59.70 -14.66
C TYR A 745 -15.67 -58.59 -15.73
N PRO A 746 -16.08 -58.95 -16.95
CA PRO A 746 -15.69 -58.29 -18.19
C PRO A 746 -16.82 -57.45 -18.85
N ALA A 747 -16.40 -56.84 -19.95
CA ALA A 747 -17.09 -55.98 -20.91
C ALA A 747 -18.49 -56.40 -21.39
N GLN A 748 -19.24 -55.39 -21.82
CA GLN A 748 -20.09 -55.35 -23.03
C GLN A 748 -20.20 -53.87 -23.44
N ASP A 749 -19.59 -53.46 -24.56
CA ASP A 749 -20.04 -53.55 -25.96
C ASP A 749 -20.68 -52.23 -26.41
N THR A 750 -19.89 -51.37 -27.06
CA THR A 750 -19.81 -51.11 -28.51
C THR A 750 -20.88 -50.16 -29.04
N GLN A 751 -20.43 -48.99 -29.52
CA GLN A 751 -20.62 -48.66 -30.94
C GLN A 751 -19.53 -47.70 -31.43
N THR A 752 -18.89 -48.14 -32.51
CA THR A 752 -17.82 -47.51 -33.28
C THR A 752 -18.37 -46.56 -34.34
N LEU A 753 -17.61 -45.46 -34.53
CA LEU A 753 -17.17 -44.83 -35.78
C LEU A 753 -18.17 -44.63 -36.93
N ASP A 754 -18.22 -43.39 -37.42
CA ASP A 754 -18.06 -43.17 -38.85
C ASP A 754 -17.15 -41.97 -39.11
N ALA A 755 -16.07 -42.22 -39.86
CA ALA A 755 -15.17 -41.26 -40.44
C ALA A 755 -15.16 -41.55 -41.94
N ASP A 756 -15.70 -40.62 -42.75
CA ASP A 756 -15.32 -40.47 -44.17
C ASP A 756 -16.05 -39.28 -44.81
N LYS A 757 -15.37 -38.12 -44.93
CA LYS A 757 -15.24 -37.32 -46.17
C LYS A 757 -14.41 -36.04 -45.97
N PRO A 758 -13.76 -35.54 -47.04
CA PRO A 758 -12.54 -34.74 -46.98
C PRO A 758 -12.78 -33.24 -46.75
N LEU A 759 -11.71 -32.57 -46.30
CA LEU A 759 -11.52 -31.12 -46.30
C LEU A 759 -12.03 -30.50 -47.61
N ALA A 760 -13.04 -29.64 -47.52
CA ALA A 760 -13.43 -28.75 -48.60
C ALA A 760 -12.58 -27.47 -48.51
N GLU A 761 -11.66 -27.28 -49.47
CA GLU A 761 -11.05 -25.98 -49.74
C GLU A 761 -12.13 -24.96 -50.13
N PRO A 762 -12.11 -23.71 -49.62
CA PRO A 762 -12.93 -22.65 -50.19
C PRO A 762 -12.38 -22.23 -51.56
N PRO A 763 -13.26 -21.90 -52.52
CA PRO A 763 -12.90 -21.77 -53.92
C PRO A 763 -12.09 -20.49 -54.23
N LEU A 764 -11.02 -20.69 -54.99
CA LEU A 764 -10.32 -19.69 -55.78
C LEU A 764 -11.26 -19.09 -56.84
N PHE A 765 -11.87 -17.93 -56.56
CA PHE A 765 -12.36 -17.01 -57.59
C PHE A 765 -12.14 -15.56 -57.18
N ARG A 766 -11.00 -14.97 -57.61
CA ARG A 766 -10.91 -13.51 -57.78
C ARG A 766 -11.65 -13.15 -59.07
N ILE A 767 -12.84 -12.56 -58.94
CA ILE A 767 -13.44 -11.81 -60.04
C ILE A 767 -12.89 -10.38 -59.92
N ALA A 768 -11.89 -10.06 -60.75
CA ALA A 768 -11.33 -8.72 -60.80
C ALA A 768 -12.39 -7.75 -61.36
N GLY A 769 -12.83 -6.80 -60.53
CA GLY A 769 -13.65 -5.66 -60.95
C GLY A 769 -14.99 -5.46 -60.24
N GLU A 770 -15.40 -6.29 -59.29
CA GLU A 770 -16.58 -5.98 -58.46
C GLU A 770 -16.29 -4.80 -57.52
N SER A 771 -17.31 -4.01 -57.20
CA SER A 771 -17.25 -2.98 -56.14
C SER A 771 -17.93 -3.53 -54.89
N PRO A 772 -17.47 -3.19 -53.66
CA PRO A 772 -18.08 -3.69 -52.43
C PRO A 772 -19.58 -3.40 -52.39
N ARG A 773 -20.39 -4.45 -52.21
CA ARG A 773 -21.83 -4.31 -52.14
C ARG A 773 -22.26 -4.17 -50.69
N LEU A 774 -23.00 -3.12 -50.36
CA LEU A 774 -23.67 -3.03 -49.07
C LEU A 774 -24.71 -4.16 -48.96
N VAL A 775 -24.55 -5.00 -47.94
CA VAL A 775 -25.45 -6.13 -47.67
C VAL A 775 -26.44 -5.72 -46.59
N ARG A 776 -25.95 -5.17 -45.48
CA ARG A 776 -26.77 -4.85 -44.31
C ARG A 776 -26.18 -3.67 -43.55
N LYS A 777 -27.03 -2.83 -42.94
CA LYS A 777 -26.61 -1.86 -41.92
C LYS A 777 -27.17 -2.28 -40.57
N MET A 778 -26.30 -2.33 -39.57
CA MET A 778 -26.63 -2.57 -38.17
C MET A 778 -26.20 -1.36 -37.34
N ASP A 779 -26.67 -1.27 -36.10
CA ASP A 779 -26.47 -0.08 -35.26
C ASP A 779 -25.00 0.21 -34.95
N THR A 780 -24.17 -0.85 -34.87
CA THR A 780 -22.74 -0.73 -34.56
C THR A 780 -21.84 -0.95 -35.78
N HIS A 781 -22.32 -1.62 -36.83
CA HIS A 781 -21.52 -2.03 -37.99
C HIS A 781 -22.31 -1.99 -39.30
N VAL A 782 -21.61 -1.71 -40.39
CA VAL A 782 -22.09 -1.80 -41.77
C VAL A 782 -21.49 -3.05 -42.41
N ILE A 783 -22.34 -3.96 -42.89
CA ILE A 783 -21.92 -5.21 -43.51
C ILE A 783 -21.82 -5.03 -45.03
N LEU A 784 -20.62 -5.23 -45.56
CA LEU A 784 -20.31 -5.18 -46.99
C LEU A 784 -19.91 -6.58 -47.49
N PHE A 785 -20.35 -6.97 -48.68
CA PHE A 785 -19.87 -8.18 -49.35
C PHE A 785 -18.90 -7.80 -50.44
N TYR A 786 -17.71 -8.38 -50.38
CA TYR A 786 -16.66 -8.13 -51.36
C TYR A 786 -15.77 -9.37 -51.54
N SER A 787 -15.53 -9.76 -52.80
CA SER A 787 -14.63 -10.87 -53.16
C SER A 787 -14.90 -12.19 -52.42
N GLY A 788 -16.17 -12.53 -52.18
CA GLY A 788 -16.56 -13.80 -51.54
C GLY A 788 -16.67 -13.77 -50.01
N TRP A 789 -16.50 -12.61 -49.38
CA TRP A 789 -16.50 -12.46 -47.92
C TRP A 789 -17.39 -11.32 -47.46
N TYR A 790 -17.98 -11.48 -46.27
CA TYR A 790 -18.76 -10.45 -45.58
C TYR A 790 -17.86 -9.72 -44.58
N TYR A 791 -17.83 -8.39 -44.69
CA TYR A 791 -17.05 -7.49 -43.86
C TYR A 791 -17.96 -6.64 -43.01
N GLY A 792 -17.86 -6.75 -41.68
CA GLY A 792 -18.53 -5.90 -40.71
C GLY A 792 -17.64 -4.73 -40.36
N VAL A 793 -17.92 -3.56 -40.94
CA VAL A 793 -17.15 -2.34 -40.72
C VAL A 793 -17.84 -1.51 -39.63
N PRO A 794 -17.17 -1.18 -38.51
CA PRO A 794 -17.76 -0.34 -37.47
C PRO A 794 -18.31 0.96 -38.03
N ALA A 795 -19.55 1.29 -37.71
CA ALA A 795 -20.22 2.49 -38.25
C ALA A 795 -19.53 3.80 -37.86
N ALA A 796 -18.71 3.79 -36.81
CA ALA A 796 -17.88 4.91 -36.36
C ALA A 796 -16.67 5.21 -37.28
N LEU A 797 -16.25 4.26 -38.12
CA LEU A 797 -15.21 4.48 -39.11
C LEU A 797 -15.85 5.09 -40.36
N SER A 798 -15.75 6.42 -40.49
CA SER A 798 -16.53 7.20 -41.46
C SER A 798 -16.22 6.91 -42.95
N SER A 799 -15.16 6.16 -43.27
CA SER A 799 -14.93 5.56 -44.60
C SER A 799 -13.76 4.56 -44.54
N VAL A 800 -14.02 3.28 -44.79
CA VAL A 800 -12.98 2.23 -44.90
C VAL A 800 -13.09 1.59 -46.28
N ASP A 801 -11.96 1.52 -46.99
CA ASP A 801 -11.87 0.81 -48.26
C ASP A 801 -11.58 -0.67 -48.03
N VAL A 802 -12.65 -1.48 -48.03
CA VAL A 802 -12.58 -2.94 -47.89
C VAL A 802 -12.02 -3.64 -49.14
N THR A 803 -11.68 -2.90 -50.20
CA THR A 803 -10.96 -3.45 -51.36
C THR A 803 -9.44 -3.49 -51.16
N SER A 804 -8.93 -2.76 -50.15
CA SER A 804 -7.51 -2.79 -49.79
C SER A 804 -7.15 -4.06 -49.02
N PRO A 805 -6.05 -4.76 -49.37
CA PRO A 805 -5.57 -5.93 -48.65
C PRO A 805 -5.13 -5.64 -47.21
N GLU A 806 -4.96 -4.37 -46.83
CA GLU A 806 -4.62 -3.95 -45.46
C GLU A 806 -5.85 -3.80 -44.54
N SER A 807 -7.06 -3.87 -45.09
CA SER A 807 -8.31 -3.63 -44.33
C SER A 807 -8.57 -4.67 -43.23
N ASP A 808 -8.10 -5.91 -43.40
CA ASP A 808 -8.21 -6.99 -42.40
C ASP A 808 -7.34 -6.74 -41.14
N ALA A 809 -6.35 -5.85 -41.23
CA ALA A 809 -5.49 -5.48 -40.11
C ALA A 809 -6.05 -4.30 -39.28
N ILE A 810 -7.14 -3.67 -39.74
CA ILE A 810 -7.75 -2.53 -39.04
C ILE A 810 -8.61 -3.05 -37.89
N ALA A 811 -8.21 -2.71 -36.66
CA ALA A 811 -8.88 -3.14 -35.44
C ALA A 811 -10.39 -2.78 -35.47
N GLY A 812 -11.22 -3.80 -35.29
CA GLY A 812 -12.68 -3.68 -35.26
C GLY A 812 -13.38 -4.02 -36.58
N ILE A 813 -12.66 -4.18 -37.69
CA ILE A 813 -13.25 -4.73 -38.92
C ILE A 813 -13.29 -6.25 -38.80
N LEU A 814 -14.49 -6.81 -38.95
CA LEU A 814 -14.74 -8.24 -38.83
C LEU A 814 -14.95 -8.84 -40.23
N ARG A 815 -14.35 -9.99 -40.53
CA ARG A 815 -14.50 -10.65 -41.83
C ARG A 815 -14.90 -12.10 -41.65
N TYR A 816 -16.01 -12.51 -42.25
CA TYR A 816 -16.55 -13.87 -42.16
C TYR A 816 -17.05 -14.37 -43.51
N PRO A 817 -17.07 -15.69 -43.73
CA PRO A 817 -17.45 -16.27 -45.02
C PRO A 817 -18.96 -16.21 -45.27
N THR A 818 -19.77 -16.09 -44.22
CA THR A 818 -21.24 -15.94 -44.33
C THR A 818 -21.74 -14.70 -43.60
N GLU A 819 -22.89 -14.17 -44.03
CA GLU A 819 -23.52 -13.01 -43.38
C GLU A 819 -24.00 -13.39 -41.97
N GLU A 820 -24.55 -14.59 -41.80
CA GLU A 820 -25.11 -15.06 -40.53
C GLU A 820 -24.03 -15.16 -39.43
N GLU A 821 -22.83 -15.66 -39.74
CA GLU A 821 -21.73 -15.75 -38.78
C GLU A 821 -21.21 -14.37 -38.38
N LEU A 822 -21.06 -13.46 -39.36
CA LEU A 822 -20.65 -12.08 -39.09
C LEU A 822 -21.65 -11.36 -38.18
N VAL A 823 -22.94 -11.50 -38.48
CA VAL A 823 -24.03 -10.91 -37.69
C VAL A 823 -24.05 -11.52 -36.30
N ALA A 824 -23.90 -12.85 -36.16
CA ALA A 824 -23.87 -13.51 -34.86
C ALA A 824 -22.74 -12.97 -33.97
N VAL A 825 -21.55 -12.77 -34.52
CA VAL A 825 -20.40 -12.24 -33.78
C VAL A 825 -20.57 -10.75 -33.45
N ILE A 826 -21.14 -9.95 -34.36
CA ILE A 826 -21.46 -8.54 -34.09
C ILE A 826 -22.54 -8.42 -32.99
N GLU A 827 -23.54 -9.30 -33.00
CA GLU A 827 -24.59 -9.35 -31.98
C GLU A 827 -24.10 -9.96 -30.66
N GLU A 828 -23.18 -10.91 -30.68
CA GLU A 828 -22.58 -11.49 -29.47
C GLU A 828 -21.62 -10.51 -28.81
N SER A 829 -20.83 -9.77 -29.58
CA SER A 829 -20.04 -8.63 -29.09
C SER A 829 -20.93 -7.47 -28.61
N GLY A 830 -22.10 -7.26 -29.25
CA GLY A 830 -23.16 -6.37 -28.77
C GLY A 830 -23.80 -6.84 -27.45
N ARG A 831 -24.02 -8.15 -27.28
CA ARG A 831 -24.48 -8.77 -26.02
C ARG A 831 -23.43 -8.68 -24.91
N TRP A 832 -22.15 -8.80 -25.27
CA TRP A 832 -21.02 -8.59 -24.37
C TRP A 832 -20.93 -7.13 -23.91
N ALA A 833 -21.24 -6.17 -24.79
CA ALA A 833 -21.32 -4.75 -24.44
C ALA A 833 -22.55 -4.42 -23.56
N ASN A 834 -23.69 -5.08 -23.75
CA ASN A 834 -24.92 -4.86 -22.97
C ASN A 834 -24.94 -5.55 -21.60
N SER A 835 -24.01 -6.48 -21.32
CA SER A 835 -23.84 -7.09 -19.98
C SER A 835 -23.10 -6.19 -18.97
N ARG A 836 -22.71 -4.98 -19.37
CA ARG A 836 -21.91 -4.02 -18.56
C ARG A 836 -22.69 -3.22 -17.51
N GLY A 837 -23.97 -3.51 -17.28
CA GLY A 837 -24.76 -2.90 -16.20
C GLY A 837 -24.23 -3.15 -14.77
N HIS A 838 -23.23 -4.02 -14.59
CA HIS A 838 -22.54 -4.23 -13.30
C HIS A 838 -21.03 -3.89 -13.33
N TYR A 839 -20.48 -3.44 -14.46
CA TYR A 839 -19.02 -3.22 -14.60
C TYR A 839 -18.63 -1.73 -14.60
N ASP A 840 -19.53 -0.82 -14.97
CA ASP A 840 -19.25 0.63 -14.88
C ASP A 840 -19.27 1.16 -13.44
N ASP A 841 -19.84 0.39 -12.50
CA ASP A 841 -19.72 0.65 -11.08
C ASP A 841 -18.31 0.33 -10.56
N GLN A 842 -17.57 -0.62 -11.15
CA GLN A 842 -16.18 -0.91 -10.73
C GLN A 842 -15.18 0.17 -11.14
N LYS A 843 -15.40 0.88 -12.25
CA LYS A 843 -14.55 2.03 -12.63
C LYS A 843 -14.85 3.26 -11.76
N LYS A 844 -16.11 3.47 -11.37
CA LYS A 844 -16.50 4.54 -10.43
C LYS A 844 -16.15 4.22 -8.97
N GLN A 845 -16.16 2.95 -8.56
CA GLN A 845 -15.66 2.48 -7.26
C GLN A 845 -14.14 2.57 -7.14
N ARG A 846 -13.40 2.38 -8.26
CA ARG A 846 -11.95 2.68 -8.32
C ARG A 846 -11.66 4.19 -8.31
N ALA A 847 -12.55 5.01 -8.88
CA ALA A 847 -12.39 6.48 -8.91
C ALA A 847 -12.85 7.18 -7.62
N SER A 848 -13.74 6.58 -6.82
CA SER A 848 -14.29 7.14 -5.57
C SER A 848 -13.52 6.78 -4.29
N GLY A 849 -12.36 6.10 -4.40
CA GLY A 849 -11.38 6.01 -3.31
C GLY A 849 -11.83 5.29 -2.03
N SER A 850 -12.83 4.40 -2.07
CA SER A 850 -13.43 3.80 -0.87
C SER A 850 -12.87 2.43 -0.45
N TYR A 851 -11.85 1.89 -1.11
CA TYR A 851 -11.14 0.69 -0.62
C TYR A 851 -9.69 1.01 -0.26
N MET A 852 -9.36 0.75 1.01
CA MET A 852 -8.00 0.81 1.51
C MET A 852 -7.09 -0.02 0.63
N ARG A 853 -6.07 0.64 0.07
CA ARG A 853 -4.85 0.00 -0.37
C ARG A 853 -4.24 -0.71 0.85
N VAL A 854 -4.53 -1.99 1.02
CA VAL A 854 -3.77 -2.89 1.92
C VAL A 854 -2.41 -3.25 1.29
N ASP A 855 -2.16 -2.81 0.05
CA ASP A 855 -0.82 -2.58 -0.47
C ASP A 855 -0.47 -1.10 -0.43
N SER A 856 0.33 -0.68 0.54
CA SER A 856 1.18 0.49 0.33
C SER A 856 2.33 0.18 -0.66
N VAL A 857 2.02 -0.51 -1.77
CA VAL A 857 2.81 -0.63 -2.99
C VAL A 857 1.85 -0.58 -4.20
N GLY A 858 0.96 0.42 -4.21
CA GLY A 858 0.12 0.71 -5.37
C GLY A 858 0.72 1.85 -6.18
N ASP A 859 1.38 1.52 -7.29
CA ASP A 859 2.05 2.40 -8.26
C ASP A 859 2.99 3.46 -7.66
N MET A 860 4.24 3.47 -8.11
CA MET A 860 5.11 4.62 -7.90
C MET A 860 4.40 5.85 -8.48
N SER A 861 3.82 6.69 -7.63
CA SER A 861 3.42 8.03 -8.04
C SER A 861 4.68 8.69 -8.57
N GLU A 862 4.64 9.20 -9.81
CA GLU A 862 5.75 9.97 -10.37
C GLU A 862 6.17 11.03 -9.35
N SER A 863 7.34 10.87 -8.72
CA SER A 863 7.89 11.90 -7.86
C SER A 863 8.08 13.15 -8.71
N ALA A 864 7.45 14.26 -8.33
CA ALA A 864 7.60 15.50 -9.09
C ALA A 864 9.07 15.91 -9.14
N THR A 865 9.63 16.03 -10.34
CA THR A 865 11.01 16.46 -10.55
C THR A 865 11.15 17.93 -10.16
N ILE A 866 12.11 18.24 -9.28
CA ILE A 866 12.39 19.63 -8.91
C ILE A 866 13.00 20.35 -10.13
N PRO A 867 12.45 21.49 -10.57
CA PRO A 867 13.02 22.28 -11.66
C PRO A 867 14.50 22.65 -11.38
N SER A 868 15.30 22.82 -12.42
CA SER A 868 16.75 23.13 -12.27
C SER A 868 17.01 24.46 -11.56
N LYS A 869 16.09 25.43 -11.68
CA LYS A 869 16.09 26.71 -10.97
C LYS A 869 14.68 27.02 -10.45
N PRO A 870 14.25 26.38 -9.36
CA PRO A 870 12.88 26.51 -8.89
C PRO A 870 12.68 27.86 -8.21
N ARG A 871 11.48 28.43 -8.34
CA ARG A 871 11.01 29.47 -7.41
C ARG A 871 10.42 28.79 -6.19
N ILE A 872 10.95 29.09 -5.01
CA ILE A 872 10.46 28.51 -3.75
C ILE A 872 9.37 29.40 -3.17
N LEU A 873 8.18 28.83 -3.04
CA LEU A 873 7.03 29.45 -2.39
C LEU A 873 6.80 28.84 -1.00
N ARG A 874 6.26 29.63 -0.07
CA ARG A 874 5.93 29.18 1.29
C ARG A 874 4.42 29.20 1.51
N PHE A 875 3.86 28.10 2.00
CA PHE A 875 2.47 28.01 2.44
C PHE A 875 2.41 27.39 3.84
N GLY A 876 2.24 28.23 4.87
CA GLY A 876 2.39 27.81 6.26
C GLY A 876 3.81 27.31 6.55
N LYS A 877 3.93 26.05 6.98
CA LYS A 877 5.23 25.37 7.20
C LYS A 877 5.77 24.64 5.97
N MET A 878 5.03 24.62 4.86
CA MET A 878 5.43 23.89 3.64
C MET A 878 6.21 24.80 2.68
N TYR A 879 7.26 24.23 2.09
CA TYR A 879 7.97 24.81 0.95
C TYR A 879 7.54 24.10 -0.34
N ILE A 880 7.37 24.89 -1.40
CA ILE A 880 6.88 24.41 -2.68
C ILE A 880 7.80 24.92 -3.77
N ALA A 881 8.43 24.01 -4.48
CA ALA A 881 9.21 24.31 -5.67
C ALA A 881 8.26 24.43 -6.86
N VAL A 882 8.28 25.59 -7.52
CA VAL A 882 7.49 25.87 -8.72
C VAL A 882 8.43 26.27 -9.85
N ASP A 883 8.10 25.85 -11.06
CA ASP A 883 8.79 26.34 -12.25
C ASP A 883 8.57 27.87 -12.39
N PRO A 884 9.62 28.70 -12.44
CA PRO A 884 9.47 30.14 -12.66
C PRO A 884 8.65 30.50 -13.90
N GLU A 885 8.68 29.68 -14.96
CA GLU A 885 7.86 29.91 -16.15
C GLU A 885 6.36 29.78 -15.85
N ALA A 886 5.97 28.87 -14.97
CA ALA A 886 4.58 28.70 -14.54
C ALA A 886 4.06 29.88 -13.68
N LEU A 887 4.99 30.64 -13.10
CA LEU A 887 4.70 31.91 -12.41
C LEU A 887 4.82 33.13 -13.31
N HIS A 888 5.24 32.96 -14.57
CA HIS A 888 5.27 34.06 -15.53
C HIS A 888 3.87 34.29 -16.09
N ASN A 889 3.17 35.28 -15.54
CA ASN A 889 1.78 35.62 -15.89
C ASN A 889 0.78 34.46 -15.65
N PRO A 890 0.64 33.98 -14.39
CA PRO A 890 -0.21 32.83 -14.07
C PRO A 890 -1.69 33.11 -14.30
N PHE A 891 -2.07 34.39 -14.40
CA PHE A 891 -3.42 34.87 -14.71
C PHE A 891 -3.58 35.24 -16.20
N GLY A 892 -2.55 35.00 -17.01
CA GLY A 892 -2.38 35.44 -18.39
C GLY A 892 -2.85 34.46 -19.46
N ARG A 893 -4.16 34.30 -19.60
CA ARG A 893 -4.91 33.65 -20.70
C ARG A 893 -4.79 32.11 -20.90
N ARG A 894 -5.98 31.51 -20.76
CA ARG A 894 -6.58 30.31 -21.40
C ARG A 894 -6.12 28.91 -20.95
N SER A 895 -7.10 28.20 -20.37
CA SER A 895 -7.37 26.76 -20.47
C SER A 895 -6.23 25.89 -20.98
N LEU A 896 -5.71 25.05 -20.10
CA LEU A 896 -5.05 23.79 -20.43
C LEU A 896 -6.00 22.93 -21.30
N ILE A 897 -5.97 23.14 -22.61
CA ILE A 897 -6.17 22.10 -23.60
C ILE A 897 -4.83 21.96 -24.31
N GLU A 898 -4.32 20.74 -24.28
CA GLU A 898 -2.99 20.28 -24.67
C GLU A 898 -2.49 20.86 -26.00
N ARG A 899 -1.18 21.15 -26.03
CA ARG A 899 -0.42 21.44 -27.24
C ARG A 899 -0.54 20.25 -28.21
N ARG A 900 -1.10 20.44 -29.41
CA ARG A 900 -0.75 19.64 -30.59
C ARG A 900 0.25 20.38 -31.47
N PRO A 901 1.16 19.67 -32.18
CA PRO A 901 2.21 20.28 -32.98
C PRO A 901 1.64 20.98 -34.23
N LYS A 902 2.38 21.98 -34.71
CA LYS A 902 2.10 22.73 -35.94
C LYS A 902 1.99 21.80 -37.15
N CYS A 903 0.87 21.88 -37.87
CA CYS A 903 0.83 21.72 -39.32
C CYS A 903 0.00 22.85 -39.95
N THR A 904 0.47 23.23 -41.12
CA THR A 904 0.21 24.44 -41.89
C THR A 904 -1.15 24.48 -42.58
N GLY A 905 -1.70 25.69 -42.75
CA GLY A 905 -2.55 26.01 -43.90
C GLY A 905 -3.99 26.41 -43.60
N GLU A 906 -4.38 27.53 -44.20
CA GLU A 906 -5.75 27.93 -44.56
C GLU A 906 -6.64 28.70 -43.56
N SER A 907 -7.62 29.37 -44.15
CA SER A 907 -7.85 30.81 -44.02
C SER A 907 -8.97 31.23 -43.05
N LYS A 908 -8.86 32.47 -42.57
CA LYS A 908 -9.86 33.24 -41.80
C LYS A 908 -11.29 33.19 -42.38
N ARG A 909 -12.28 32.92 -41.52
CA ARG A 909 -13.66 33.45 -41.65
C ARG A 909 -14.10 34.08 -40.32
N ASN A 910 -14.51 35.35 -40.36
CA ASN A 910 -15.05 36.11 -39.24
C ASN A 910 -16.40 35.51 -38.77
N VAL A 911 -16.47 35.05 -37.52
CA VAL A 911 -17.73 34.70 -36.85
C VAL A 911 -18.14 35.87 -35.95
N SER A 912 -19.42 36.29 -36.00
CA SER A 912 -19.89 37.49 -35.29
C SER A 912 -19.86 37.31 -33.76
N VAL A 913 -19.62 38.43 -33.05
CA VAL A 913 -19.50 38.55 -31.59
C VAL A 913 -20.67 37.92 -30.83
N TRP A 914 -21.86 37.85 -31.44
CA TRP A 914 -23.06 37.28 -30.81
C TRP A 914 -23.00 35.76 -30.62
N ARG A 915 -22.30 35.04 -31.50
CA ARG A 915 -22.09 33.59 -31.34
C ARG A 915 -21.16 33.28 -30.18
N GLN A 916 -20.18 34.16 -29.93
CA GLN A 916 -19.25 34.05 -28.82
C GLN A 916 -19.90 34.37 -27.47
N ILE A 917 -20.93 35.22 -27.43
CA ILE A 917 -21.69 35.51 -26.21
C ILE A 917 -22.67 34.38 -25.88
N ALA A 918 -23.32 33.78 -26.88
CA ALA A 918 -24.22 32.64 -26.70
C ALA A 918 -23.51 31.40 -26.11
N GLU A 919 -22.25 31.16 -26.51
CA GLU A 919 -21.41 30.07 -25.99
C GLU A 919 -20.99 30.25 -24.52
N LEU A 920 -21.15 31.45 -23.95
CA LEU A 920 -20.76 31.77 -22.56
C LEU A 920 -21.95 31.77 -21.59
N LEU A 921 -23.17 31.46 -22.06
CA LEU A 921 -24.39 31.55 -21.26
C LEU A 921 -24.90 30.16 -20.84
N PRO A 922 -25.46 29.99 -19.63
CA PRO A 922 -26.02 28.72 -19.19
C PRO A 922 -27.15 28.24 -20.11
N ALA A 923 -27.27 26.92 -20.31
CA ALA A 923 -28.23 26.32 -21.24
C ALA A 923 -29.69 26.76 -21.00
N SER A 924 -30.09 26.97 -19.73
CA SER A 924 -31.44 27.43 -19.36
C SER A 924 -31.77 28.84 -19.84
N PHE A 925 -30.75 29.72 -19.94
CA PHE A 925 -30.90 31.05 -20.52
C PHE A 925 -30.94 30.99 -22.05
N GLU A 926 -30.11 30.13 -22.63
CA GLU A 926 -30.06 29.93 -24.07
C GLU A 926 -31.39 29.39 -24.63
N GLU A 927 -32.03 28.49 -23.90
CA GLU A 927 -33.31 27.90 -24.28
C GLU A 927 -34.46 28.90 -24.24
N GLU A 928 -34.54 29.72 -23.18
CA GLU A 928 -35.57 30.77 -23.07
C GLU A 928 -35.35 31.88 -24.10
N LEU A 929 -34.10 32.25 -24.36
CA LEU A 929 -33.78 33.21 -25.43
C LEU A 929 -34.14 32.65 -26.81
N ARG A 930 -33.86 31.36 -27.08
CA ARG A 930 -34.29 30.66 -28.31
C ARG A 930 -35.82 30.58 -28.42
N ARG A 931 -36.55 30.43 -27.30
CA ARG A 931 -38.02 30.45 -27.26
C ARG A 931 -38.55 31.83 -27.64
N LEU A 932 -38.04 32.89 -27.01
CA LEU A 932 -38.42 34.27 -27.29
C LEU A 932 -38.07 34.68 -28.73
N ILE A 933 -36.92 34.27 -29.25
CA ILE A 933 -36.53 34.51 -30.66
C ILE A 933 -37.49 33.81 -31.64
N ARG A 934 -37.91 32.57 -31.34
CA ARG A 934 -38.89 31.85 -32.17
C ARG A 934 -40.26 32.52 -32.14
N GLN A 935 -40.69 32.95 -30.96
CA GLN A 935 -41.97 33.64 -30.76
C GLN A 935 -42.00 35.00 -31.47
N GLU A 936 -40.90 35.75 -31.42
CA GLU A 936 -40.82 37.06 -32.07
C GLU A 936 -40.71 36.98 -33.59
N ARG A 937 -40.06 35.93 -34.12
CA ARG A 937 -40.10 35.60 -35.56
C ARG A 937 -41.50 35.19 -36.02
N PHE A 938 -42.26 34.52 -35.17
CA PHE A 938 -43.64 34.13 -35.48
C PHE A 938 -44.58 35.34 -35.49
N ASN A 939 -44.43 36.27 -34.54
CA ASN A 939 -45.27 37.46 -34.42
C ASN A 939 -45.00 38.53 -35.49
N SER A 940 -43.78 38.59 -36.05
CA SER A 940 -43.39 39.62 -37.02
C SER A 940 -43.71 39.28 -38.47
N GLY A 941 -44.33 38.12 -38.74
CA GLY A 941 -44.94 37.75 -40.03
C GLY A 941 -43.98 37.59 -41.21
N ASN A 942 -42.69 37.85 -41.04
CA ASN A 942 -41.66 37.74 -42.07
C ASN A 942 -40.56 36.80 -41.57
N GLY A 943 -40.35 35.69 -42.27
CA GLY A 943 -39.34 34.65 -41.94
C GLY A 943 -37.88 35.07 -42.14
N GLY A 944 -37.54 36.35 -41.93
CA GLY A 944 -36.19 36.88 -41.98
C GLY A 944 -35.44 36.80 -40.64
N TYR A 945 -34.12 37.00 -40.69
CA TYR A 945 -33.28 37.08 -39.48
C TYR A 945 -33.63 38.33 -38.64
N LEU A 946 -33.71 38.18 -37.32
CA LEU A 946 -33.89 39.30 -36.39
C LEU A 946 -32.63 40.18 -36.39
N SER A 947 -32.80 41.49 -36.37
CA SER A 947 -31.69 42.43 -36.22
C SER A 947 -31.09 42.37 -34.81
N ASP A 948 -29.82 42.75 -34.67
CA ASP A 948 -29.11 42.81 -33.38
C ASP A 948 -29.86 43.65 -32.33
N LEU A 949 -30.56 44.70 -32.76
CA LEU A 949 -31.36 45.56 -31.88
C LEU A 949 -32.64 44.86 -31.38
N GLN A 950 -33.22 43.97 -32.18
CA GLN A 950 -34.37 43.15 -31.78
C GLN A 950 -33.94 42.04 -30.82
N LEU A 951 -32.79 41.40 -31.07
CA LEU A 951 -32.19 40.41 -30.18
C LEU A 951 -31.84 41.00 -28.81
N ALA A 952 -31.25 42.20 -28.80
CA ALA A 952 -30.91 42.90 -27.56
C ALA A 952 -32.13 43.25 -26.69
N ARG A 953 -33.32 43.42 -27.28
CA ARG A 953 -34.57 43.70 -26.54
C ARG A 953 -35.17 42.48 -25.85
N LEU A 954 -34.88 41.28 -26.34
CA LEU A 954 -35.37 40.03 -25.75
C LEU A 954 -34.53 39.59 -24.54
N LEU A 955 -33.28 40.06 -24.44
CA LEU A 955 -32.33 39.71 -23.38
C LEU A 955 -32.86 40.02 -21.96
N PRO A 956 -33.35 41.23 -21.65
CA PRO A 956 -33.81 41.55 -20.29
C PRO A 956 -34.99 40.67 -19.84
N HIS A 957 -35.85 40.25 -20.78
CA HIS A 957 -36.96 39.33 -20.48
C HIS A 957 -36.45 37.91 -20.23
N ALA A 958 -35.53 37.40 -21.04
CA ALA A 958 -34.88 36.12 -20.80
C ALA A 958 -34.14 36.08 -19.44
N VAL A 959 -33.50 37.20 -19.06
CA VAL A 959 -32.77 37.31 -17.78
C VAL A 959 -33.74 37.33 -16.61
N ALA A 960 -34.83 38.10 -16.70
CA ALA A 960 -35.83 38.21 -15.63
C ALA A 960 -36.58 36.89 -15.36
N VAL A 961 -36.83 36.09 -16.40
CA VAL A 961 -37.49 34.77 -16.27
C VAL A 961 -36.53 33.71 -15.75
N ALA A 962 -35.26 33.73 -16.17
CA ALA A 962 -34.25 32.75 -15.73
C ALA A 962 -33.75 32.96 -14.28
N TYR A 963 -33.85 34.18 -13.72
CA TYR A 963 -33.21 34.53 -12.44
C TYR A 963 -34.13 35.06 -11.32
N VAL A 964 -35.45 34.94 -11.42
CA VAL A 964 -36.38 35.35 -10.35
C VAL A 964 -37.15 34.16 -9.78
N LYS A 965 -36.50 33.41 -8.88
CA LYS A 965 -37.09 32.80 -7.67
C LYS A 965 -35.98 32.26 -6.74
N GLU A 966 -35.38 33.17 -5.97
CA GLU A 966 -34.63 32.98 -4.71
C GLU A 966 -33.98 34.28 -4.14
N PRO A 967 -33.94 35.46 -4.80
CA PRO A 967 -33.16 36.59 -4.25
C PRO A 967 -33.87 37.46 -3.21
N LEU A 968 -34.97 37.04 -2.57
CA LEU A 968 -35.55 37.79 -1.43
C LEU A 968 -34.95 37.41 -0.06
N LYS A 969 -34.45 36.17 0.11
CA LYS A 969 -33.79 35.74 1.37
C LYS A 969 -32.38 36.31 1.52
N ARG A 970 -31.70 36.60 0.40
CA ARG A 970 -30.36 37.21 0.39
C ARG A 970 -30.39 38.67 0.86
N ILE A 971 -31.49 39.38 0.63
CA ILE A 971 -31.69 40.76 1.10
C ILE A 971 -31.88 40.82 2.62
N ILE A 972 -32.55 39.84 3.24
CA ILE A 972 -32.73 39.80 4.72
C ILE A 972 -31.39 39.52 5.44
N ARG A 973 -30.49 38.73 4.85
CA ARG A 973 -29.13 38.51 5.40
C ARG A 973 -28.21 39.72 5.27
N LEU A 974 -28.37 40.52 4.22
CA LEU A 974 -27.65 41.79 4.06
C LEU A 974 -28.11 42.86 5.06
N VAL A 975 -29.31 42.72 5.64
CA VAL A 975 -29.88 43.71 6.58
C VAL A 975 -29.60 43.37 8.06
N THR A 976 -29.20 42.13 8.41
CA THR A 976 -29.05 41.69 9.82
C THR A 976 -27.63 41.39 10.30
N GLY A 977 -26.64 41.34 9.40
CA GLY A 977 -25.23 41.55 9.76
C GLY A 977 -24.55 40.59 10.76
N ARG A 978 -25.01 39.35 10.97
CA ARG A 978 -24.25 38.34 11.74
C ARG A 978 -24.49 36.91 11.22
N GLY A 979 -23.47 36.34 10.58
CA GLY A 979 -23.33 34.91 10.35
C GLY A 979 -22.03 34.44 10.98
N VAL A 980 -22.13 33.58 11.98
CA VAL A 980 -21.00 33.02 12.74
C VAL A 980 -20.33 31.95 11.89
N GLY A 981 -19.28 32.33 11.17
CA GLY A 981 -18.32 31.42 10.54
C GLY A 981 -16.94 31.99 10.80
N HIS A 982 -16.02 31.17 11.33
CA HIS A 982 -14.64 31.57 11.55
C HIS A 982 -14.05 32.18 10.27
N GLU A 983 -13.23 33.23 10.44
CA GLU A 983 -12.62 34.01 9.36
C GLU A 983 -12.10 33.12 8.22
N LEU A 984 -12.55 33.41 6.99
CA LEU A 984 -11.97 32.88 5.77
C LEU A 984 -10.45 33.12 5.83
N ARG A 985 -9.63 32.06 5.73
CA ARG A 985 -8.17 32.22 5.65
C ARG A 985 -7.85 33.19 4.50
N VAL A 986 -7.33 34.35 4.85
CA VAL A 986 -6.75 35.31 3.90
C VAL A 986 -5.56 34.60 3.24
N GLY A 987 -5.53 34.54 1.91
CA GLY A 987 -4.46 33.85 1.18
C GLY A 987 -3.07 34.33 1.59
N VAL A 988 -2.07 33.44 1.53
CA VAL A 988 -0.69 33.75 1.92
C VAL A 988 -0.02 34.59 0.82
N PRO A 989 0.36 35.85 1.08
CA PRO A 989 0.97 36.70 0.06
C PRO A 989 2.28 36.12 -0.47
N VAL A 990 2.48 36.16 -1.79
CA VAL A 990 3.76 35.76 -2.40
C VAL A 990 4.70 36.96 -2.41
N LYS A 991 5.89 36.81 -1.82
CA LYS A 991 6.86 37.90 -1.70
C LYS A 991 7.32 38.39 -3.08
N GLY A 992 7.14 39.68 -3.34
CA GLY A 992 7.51 40.33 -4.60
C GLY A 992 6.45 40.27 -5.69
N GLU A 993 5.28 39.67 -5.40
CA GLU A 993 4.19 39.48 -6.35
C GLU A 993 2.89 40.11 -5.82
N ASP A 994 1.94 40.37 -6.72
CA ASP A 994 0.65 40.99 -6.38
C ASP A 994 -0.50 39.97 -6.21
N TYR A 995 -0.15 38.71 -5.95
CA TYR A 995 -1.07 37.60 -5.72
C TYR A 995 -0.72 36.79 -4.46
N SER A 996 -1.64 35.94 -4.04
CA SER A 996 -1.55 35.12 -2.83
C SER A 996 -1.87 33.64 -3.10
N ILE A 997 -1.33 32.73 -2.29
CA ILE A 997 -1.64 31.30 -2.33
C ILE A 997 -2.87 31.06 -1.45
N LEU A 998 -3.94 30.52 -2.03
CA LEU A 998 -5.16 30.14 -1.30
C LEU A 998 -5.07 28.74 -0.72
N SER A 999 -4.60 27.79 -1.53
CA SER A 999 -4.56 26.38 -1.18
C SER A 999 -3.42 25.68 -1.90
N VAL A 1000 -3.04 24.55 -1.33
CA VAL A 1000 -2.05 23.62 -1.87
C VAL A 1000 -2.63 22.23 -1.60
N VAL A 1001 -2.86 21.46 -2.65
CA VAL A 1001 -3.46 20.12 -2.56
C VAL A 1001 -2.53 19.13 -3.25
N THR A 1002 -2.27 17.97 -2.64
CA THR A 1002 -1.51 16.89 -3.31
C THR A 1002 -2.23 16.48 -4.58
N LYS A 1003 -1.51 16.30 -5.69
CA LYS A 1003 -2.09 15.88 -6.96
C LYS A 1003 -2.81 14.55 -6.74
N ASN A 1004 -4.02 14.42 -7.27
CA ASN A 1004 -4.88 13.23 -7.12
C ASN A 1004 -5.24 12.83 -5.67
N ALA A 1005 -5.11 13.73 -4.69
CA ALA A 1005 -5.58 13.47 -3.33
C ALA A 1005 -7.09 13.11 -3.36
N GLN A 1006 -7.45 12.02 -2.68
CA GLN A 1006 -8.84 11.59 -2.54
C GLN A 1006 -9.27 11.71 -1.08
N PRO A 1007 -10.51 12.16 -0.81
CA PRO A 1007 -11.06 12.18 0.54
C PRO A 1007 -11.34 10.75 1.02
N GLU A 1008 -10.81 10.38 2.18
CA GLU A 1008 -11.10 9.12 2.85
C GLU A 1008 -12.17 9.35 3.93
N LEU A 1009 -13.35 8.75 3.76
CA LEU A 1009 -14.32 8.69 4.85
C LEU A 1009 -13.78 7.78 5.96
N LEU A 1010 -13.62 8.34 7.16
CA LEU A 1010 -13.21 7.57 8.32
C LEU A 1010 -14.44 6.93 8.97
N TRP A 1011 -15.43 7.74 9.35
CA TRP A 1011 -16.73 7.31 9.85
C TRP A 1011 -17.72 8.48 9.96
N THR A 1012 -18.94 8.21 10.42
CA THR A 1012 -20.01 9.19 10.59
C THR A 1012 -20.33 9.40 12.07
N ILE A 1013 -20.46 10.67 12.50
CA ILE A 1013 -20.81 11.07 13.87
C ILE A 1013 -21.99 12.03 13.84
N GLY A 1014 -23.20 11.51 14.09
CA GLY A 1014 -24.40 12.32 14.01
C GLY A 1014 -24.64 12.85 12.61
N ASN A 1015 -24.83 14.17 12.47
CA ASN A 1015 -25.09 14.83 11.19
C ASN A 1015 -23.79 15.22 10.46
N TYR A 1016 -22.68 14.54 10.75
CA TYR A 1016 -21.36 14.84 10.22
C TYR A 1016 -20.67 13.57 9.74
N ASN A 1017 -20.03 13.65 8.57
CA ASN A 1017 -19.07 12.66 8.09
C ASN A 1017 -17.66 13.14 8.45
N LEU A 1018 -16.90 12.33 9.16
CA LEU A 1018 -15.50 12.59 9.44
C LEU A 1018 -14.65 12.07 8.28
N VAL A 1019 -13.99 12.99 7.57
CA VAL A 1019 -13.25 12.71 6.35
C VAL A 1019 -11.79 13.13 6.51
N LYS A 1020 -10.84 12.24 6.20
CA LYS A 1020 -9.42 12.58 6.06
C LYS A 1020 -9.19 13.03 4.62
N PHE A 1021 -8.71 14.25 4.42
CA PHE A 1021 -8.34 14.72 3.10
C PHE A 1021 -7.05 15.53 3.17
N ASP A 1022 -6.08 15.16 2.35
CA ASP A 1022 -4.81 15.88 2.26
C ASP A 1022 -4.18 16.16 3.65
N GLY A 1023 -4.25 15.15 4.54
CA GLY A 1023 -3.68 15.13 5.91
C GLY A 1023 -4.31 16.09 6.91
N MET A 1024 -5.50 16.58 6.61
CA MET A 1024 -6.37 17.25 7.57
C MET A 1024 -7.63 16.38 7.75
N PHE A 1025 -8.31 16.59 8.87
CA PHE A 1025 -9.57 15.93 9.19
C PHE A 1025 -10.70 16.94 9.08
N TYR A 1026 -11.80 16.52 8.47
CA TYR A 1026 -12.94 17.37 8.15
C TYR A 1026 -14.20 16.75 8.71
N GLY A 1027 -14.96 17.51 9.49
CA GLY A 1027 -16.33 17.18 9.84
C GLY A 1027 -17.21 17.79 8.78
N VAL A 1028 -17.58 16.99 7.78
CA VAL A 1028 -18.44 17.39 6.67
C VAL A 1028 -19.90 17.29 7.11
N PRO A 1029 -20.66 18.39 7.22
CA PRO A 1029 -22.08 18.32 7.53
C PRO A 1029 -22.81 17.49 6.48
N HIS A 1030 -23.76 16.70 6.93
CA HIS A 1030 -24.69 16.00 6.06
C HIS A 1030 -25.44 17.00 5.16
N GLY A 1031 -25.39 16.76 3.85
CA GLY A 1031 -25.98 17.63 2.82
C GLY A 1031 -25.09 18.80 2.37
N ALA A 1032 -23.86 18.92 2.89
CA ALA A 1032 -22.89 19.90 2.41
C ALA A 1032 -22.22 19.41 1.12
N TYR A 1033 -22.25 20.23 0.07
CA TYR A 1033 -21.45 20.01 -1.14
C TYR A 1033 -20.00 20.45 -0.90
N VAL A 1034 -19.05 19.56 -1.20
CA VAL A 1034 -17.62 19.79 -0.97
C VAL A 1034 -16.84 19.48 -2.24
N GLU A 1035 -16.28 20.53 -2.84
CA GLU A 1035 -15.36 20.40 -3.97
C GLU A 1035 -13.92 20.31 -3.42
N TRP A 1036 -13.40 19.08 -3.30
CA TRP A 1036 -12.17 18.79 -2.56
C TRP A 1036 -10.90 19.39 -3.20
N ASP A 1037 -10.91 19.59 -4.52
CA ASP A 1037 -9.81 20.16 -5.30
C ASP A 1037 -9.92 21.69 -5.49
N SER A 1038 -10.98 22.32 -4.97
CA SER A 1038 -11.21 23.77 -5.08
C SER A 1038 -10.30 24.61 -4.18
N GLY A 1039 -9.71 23.99 -3.14
CA GLY A 1039 -8.97 24.71 -2.11
C GLY A 1039 -9.82 25.55 -1.16
N LEU A 1040 -11.15 25.47 -1.27
CA LEU A 1040 -12.11 26.30 -0.53
C LEU A 1040 -12.89 25.49 0.52
N LEU A 1041 -12.35 24.35 0.96
CA LEU A 1041 -12.97 23.43 1.92
C LEU A 1041 -13.50 24.12 3.19
N ALA A 1042 -12.72 25.04 3.77
CA ALA A 1042 -13.11 25.78 4.96
C ALA A 1042 -14.22 26.83 4.74
N SER A 1043 -14.56 27.13 3.48
CA SER A 1043 -15.66 28.03 3.14
C SER A 1043 -17.02 27.34 3.06
N VAL A 1044 -17.04 26.00 3.13
CA VAL A 1044 -18.27 25.21 3.16
C VAL A 1044 -19.00 25.45 4.49
N PRO A 1045 -20.26 25.93 4.48
CA PRO A 1045 -20.98 26.26 5.72
C PRO A 1045 -21.11 25.05 6.65
N GLY A 1046 -20.71 25.23 7.92
CA GLY A 1046 -20.78 24.18 8.95
C GLY A 1046 -19.63 23.18 8.91
N MET A 1047 -18.72 23.27 7.93
CA MET A 1047 -17.52 22.44 7.86
C MET A 1047 -16.66 22.61 9.10
N LEU A 1048 -16.29 21.49 9.72
CA LEU A 1048 -15.35 21.44 10.82
C LEU A 1048 -14.01 20.98 10.27
N VAL A 1049 -12.91 21.55 10.79
CA VAL A 1049 -11.57 21.23 10.32
C VAL A 1049 -10.67 21.06 11.55
N GLY A 1050 -9.87 20.00 11.56
CA GLY A 1050 -8.89 19.73 12.60
C GLY A 1050 -7.66 19.04 12.04
N GLU A 1051 -6.55 19.13 12.79
CA GLU A 1051 -5.29 18.47 12.44
C GLU A 1051 -5.29 17.00 12.84
N ASN A 1052 -6.21 16.62 13.73
CA ASN A 1052 -6.44 15.24 14.13
C ASN A 1052 -7.94 14.94 14.28
N ILE A 1053 -8.25 13.64 14.36
CA ILE A 1053 -9.59 13.11 14.56
C ILE A 1053 -10.22 13.65 15.84
N ALA A 1054 -9.47 13.68 16.94
CA ALA A 1054 -9.99 14.02 18.27
C ALA A 1054 -10.47 15.47 18.34
N GLU A 1055 -9.79 16.38 17.64
CA GLU A 1055 -10.21 17.78 17.50
C GLU A 1055 -11.57 17.88 16.81
N VAL A 1056 -11.72 17.24 15.65
CA VAL A 1056 -12.96 17.31 14.87
C VAL A 1056 -14.10 16.58 15.58
N ASP A 1057 -13.85 15.39 16.14
CA ASP A 1057 -14.82 14.68 16.98
C ASP A 1057 -15.23 15.53 18.19
N GLY A 1058 -14.26 16.16 18.86
CA GLY A 1058 -14.50 17.09 19.95
C GLY A 1058 -15.37 18.29 19.54
N MET A 1059 -15.15 18.85 18.35
CA MET A 1059 -15.99 19.92 17.78
C MET A 1059 -17.41 19.42 17.50
N ILE A 1060 -17.57 18.24 16.87
CA ILE A 1060 -18.88 17.63 16.60
C ILE A 1060 -19.64 17.38 17.92
N ARG A 1061 -18.96 16.86 18.94
CA ARG A 1061 -19.53 16.62 20.27
C ARG A 1061 -19.90 17.90 21.00
N LYS A 1062 -19.08 18.96 20.90
CA LYS A 1062 -19.41 20.28 21.47
C LYS A 1062 -20.63 20.91 20.80
N ILE A 1063 -20.77 20.77 19.48
CA ILE A 1063 -21.96 21.23 18.74
C ILE A 1063 -23.21 20.48 19.21
N ARG A 1064 -23.08 19.18 19.52
CA ARG A 1064 -24.16 18.37 20.10
C ARG A 1064 -24.47 18.72 21.56
N GLY A 1065 -23.45 19.04 22.37
CA GLY A 1065 -23.58 19.39 23.80
C GLY A 1065 -24.12 20.80 24.09
N GLY A 1066 -24.32 21.63 23.05
CA GLY A 1066 -24.91 22.97 23.18
C GLY A 1066 -26.44 23.00 23.24
N ALA A 1067 -27.12 21.87 23.05
CA ALA A 1067 -28.53 21.71 23.39
C ALA A 1067 -28.61 21.26 24.85
N GLY A 1068 -29.01 22.17 25.73
CA GLY A 1068 -28.91 22.05 27.19
C GLY A 1068 -29.47 20.75 27.78
N GLU A 1069 -28.90 20.40 28.94
CA GLU A 1069 -29.35 19.39 29.88
C GLU A 1069 -30.88 19.30 29.95
N ILE A 1070 -31.42 18.16 29.54
CA ILE A 1070 -32.71 17.69 30.06
C ILE A 1070 -32.45 16.34 30.72
N SER A 1071 -32.47 16.39 32.05
CA SER A 1071 -32.52 15.24 32.93
C SER A 1071 -33.65 14.29 32.52
N VAL A 1072 -33.35 13.00 32.53
CA VAL A 1072 -34.33 11.92 32.36
C VAL A 1072 -35.38 12.02 33.47
N ALA A 1073 -36.60 12.42 33.11
CA ALA A 1073 -37.79 12.12 33.88
C ALA A 1073 -38.80 11.44 32.95
N ALA A 1074 -39.07 10.17 33.24
CA ALA A 1074 -40.08 9.38 32.56
C ALA A 1074 -41.47 9.95 32.80
N THR A 1075 -42.19 10.31 31.73
CA THR A 1075 -43.65 10.18 31.61
C THR A 1075 -44.06 10.37 30.15
N GLY A 1076 -44.99 9.55 29.68
CA GLY A 1076 -45.44 9.50 28.30
C GLY A 1076 -46.07 10.80 27.78
N GLY A 1077 -45.99 10.97 26.46
CA GLY A 1077 -46.64 12.04 25.73
C GLY A 1077 -45.93 12.33 24.42
N ARG A 1078 -46.57 12.00 23.29
CA ARG A 1078 -46.17 12.45 21.95
C ARG A 1078 -46.04 13.98 21.97
N SER A 1079 -44.86 14.51 21.71
CA SER A 1079 -44.64 15.95 21.48
C SER A 1079 -43.74 16.14 20.26
N ARG A 1080 -44.27 16.94 19.33
CA ARG A 1080 -43.69 17.30 18.03
C ARG A 1080 -42.41 18.12 18.22
N ALA A 1081 -41.30 17.63 17.70
CA ALA A 1081 -40.08 18.41 17.52
C ALA A 1081 -40.27 19.44 16.39
N SER A 1082 -39.97 20.70 16.68
CA SER A 1082 -40.07 21.85 15.78
C SER A 1082 -38.95 21.85 14.72
N GLY A 1083 -39.25 21.29 13.55
CA GLY A 1083 -39.06 21.89 12.23
C GLY A 1083 -37.75 22.61 11.88
N PHE A 1084 -36.64 21.86 11.77
CA PHE A 1084 -35.92 21.93 10.49
C PHE A 1084 -36.76 21.12 9.51
N THR A 1085 -37.16 21.70 8.39
CA THR A 1085 -38.07 21.07 7.43
C THR A 1085 -37.54 19.69 7.03
N LYS A 1086 -38.21 18.63 7.51
CA LYS A 1086 -38.09 17.22 7.08
C LYS A 1086 -38.55 17.03 5.63
N SER A 1087 -38.46 18.06 4.80
CA SER A 1087 -39.01 18.03 3.46
C SER A 1087 -37.85 17.89 2.48
N PRO A 1088 -37.83 16.84 1.65
CA PRO A 1088 -36.85 16.72 0.58
C PRO A 1088 -36.80 18.00 -0.26
N VAL A 1089 -35.59 18.44 -0.58
CA VAL A 1089 -35.35 19.64 -1.38
C VAL A 1089 -35.00 19.22 -2.79
N LEU A 1090 -35.84 19.56 -3.76
CA LEU A 1090 -35.52 19.34 -5.17
C LEU A 1090 -34.32 20.21 -5.57
N LEU A 1091 -33.22 19.55 -5.92
CA LEU A 1091 -32.00 20.17 -6.40
C LEU A 1091 -32.01 20.35 -7.92
N ARG A 1092 -32.60 19.39 -8.66
CA ARG A 1092 -32.75 19.45 -10.12
C ARG A 1092 -33.90 18.55 -10.56
N ALA A 1093 -34.79 19.06 -11.40
CA ALA A 1093 -35.70 18.21 -12.17
C ALA A 1093 -35.01 17.79 -13.47
N MET A 1094 -35.09 16.50 -13.79
CA MET A 1094 -34.54 15.88 -15.00
C MET A 1094 -35.66 15.13 -15.76
N PRO A 1095 -36.65 15.88 -16.30
CA PRO A 1095 -37.87 15.29 -16.87
C PRO A 1095 -37.64 14.54 -18.19
N GLU A 1096 -36.56 14.82 -18.93
CA GLU A 1096 -36.23 14.08 -20.15
C GLU A 1096 -35.68 12.69 -19.83
N GLU A 1097 -34.95 12.57 -18.71
CA GLU A 1097 -34.42 11.30 -18.19
C GLU A 1097 -35.39 10.59 -17.25
N GLY A 1098 -36.48 11.27 -16.86
CA GLY A 1098 -37.53 10.76 -15.98
C GLY A 1098 -37.15 10.71 -14.51
N TYR A 1099 -36.36 11.67 -14.02
CA TYR A 1099 -35.87 11.72 -12.63
C TYR A 1099 -35.97 13.12 -11.99
N ASP A 1100 -36.05 13.15 -10.66
CA ASP A 1100 -35.88 14.32 -9.82
C ASP A 1100 -34.70 14.10 -8.88
N VAL A 1101 -33.69 14.96 -8.95
CA VAL A 1101 -32.57 14.97 -8.01
C VAL A 1101 -32.97 15.79 -6.80
N ILE A 1102 -33.03 15.14 -5.65
CA ILE A 1102 -33.46 15.73 -4.39
C ILE A 1102 -32.37 15.57 -3.33
N SER A 1103 -32.31 16.47 -2.37
CA SER A 1103 -31.53 16.28 -1.14
C SER A 1103 -32.46 15.95 0.00
N TYR A 1104 -32.15 14.88 0.72
CA TYR A 1104 -32.87 14.47 1.91
C TYR A 1104 -31.93 13.78 2.91
N GLU A 1105 -32.04 14.09 4.20
CA GLU A 1105 -31.27 13.49 5.30
C GLU A 1105 -29.76 13.26 5.04
N GLY A 1106 -29.10 14.20 4.37
CA GLY A 1106 -27.65 14.16 4.16
C GLY A 1106 -27.17 13.45 2.90
N TRP A 1107 -28.09 12.92 2.12
CA TRP A 1107 -27.84 12.27 0.84
C TRP A 1107 -28.48 13.05 -0.29
N ILE A 1108 -27.93 12.87 -1.48
CA ILE A 1108 -28.53 13.28 -2.74
C ILE A 1108 -29.15 12.03 -3.35
N TYR A 1109 -30.44 12.09 -3.65
CA TYR A 1109 -31.17 11.02 -4.29
C TYR A 1109 -31.57 11.40 -5.71
N GLY A 1110 -31.43 10.48 -6.64
CA GLY A 1110 -32.10 10.52 -7.93
C GLY A 1110 -33.39 9.74 -7.84
N MET A 1111 -34.52 10.42 -7.81
CA MET A 1111 -35.85 9.82 -7.69
C MET A 1111 -36.50 9.68 -9.07
N PRO A 1112 -36.73 8.47 -9.59
CA PRO A 1112 -37.40 8.31 -10.86
C PRO A 1112 -38.86 8.75 -10.77
N HIS A 1113 -39.31 9.56 -11.73
CA HIS A 1113 -40.69 10.03 -11.87
C HIS A 1113 -41.70 8.88 -11.97
N ALA A 1114 -41.27 7.72 -12.46
CA ALA A 1114 -42.06 6.50 -12.56
C ALA A 1114 -42.56 5.96 -11.21
N LEU A 1115 -41.91 6.33 -10.10
CA LEU A 1115 -42.34 5.96 -8.75
C LEU A 1115 -43.50 6.83 -8.23
N GLY A 1116 -43.88 7.90 -8.94
CA GLY A 1116 -44.93 8.82 -8.53
C GLY A 1116 -44.55 9.67 -7.30
N SER A 1117 -45.54 10.33 -6.68
CA SER A 1117 -45.30 11.13 -5.49
C SER A 1117 -45.08 10.24 -4.26
N ILE A 1118 -43.83 10.15 -3.81
CA ILE A 1118 -43.45 9.41 -2.58
C ILE A 1118 -43.24 10.39 -1.42
N ASP A 1119 -43.82 10.08 -0.26
CA ASP A 1119 -43.49 10.78 0.98
C ASP A 1119 -42.25 10.14 1.63
N LEU A 1120 -41.10 10.78 1.42
CA LEU A 1120 -39.80 10.34 1.97
C LEU A 1120 -39.73 10.39 3.50
N THR A 1121 -40.72 10.99 4.16
CA THR A 1121 -40.78 11.00 5.62
C THR A 1121 -41.37 9.73 6.22
N GLU A 1122 -41.98 8.87 5.40
CA GLU A 1122 -42.65 7.63 5.84
C GLU A 1122 -42.02 6.34 5.27
N ILE A 1123 -41.20 6.43 4.21
CA ILE A 1123 -40.64 5.26 3.49
C ILE A 1123 -39.13 5.41 3.31
N ASP A 1124 -38.37 4.37 3.66
CA ASP A 1124 -36.93 4.29 3.35
C ASP A 1124 -36.74 3.90 1.87
N VAL A 1125 -36.38 4.87 1.05
CA VAL A 1125 -36.35 4.74 -0.41
C VAL A 1125 -35.09 4.09 -0.98
N ILE A 1126 -34.14 3.69 -0.12
CA ILE A 1126 -32.85 3.11 -0.53
C ILE A 1126 -33.02 1.77 -1.27
N GLU A 1127 -34.08 1.01 -0.98
CA GLU A 1127 -34.34 -0.27 -1.63
C GLU A 1127 -35.33 -0.17 -2.81
N MET A 1128 -35.79 1.04 -3.15
CA MET A 1128 -36.75 1.21 -4.23
C MET A 1128 -36.05 1.17 -5.61
N PRO A 1129 -36.55 0.35 -6.56
CA PRO A 1129 -35.92 0.19 -7.87
C PRO A 1129 -35.76 1.52 -8.60
N GLY A 1130 -34.53 1.79 -9.05
CA GLY A 1130 -34.18 3.00 -9.79
C GLY A 1130 -33.85 4.21 -8.94
N VAL A 1131 -33.99 4.17 -7.61
CA VAL A 1131 -33.52 5.29 -6.77
C VAL A 1131 -31.99 5.28 -6.69
N ILE A 1132 -31.35 6.36 -7.15
CA ILE A 1132 -29.89 6.55 -7.07
C ILE A 1132 -29.58 7.31 -5.78
N ARG A 1133 -28.49 6.99 -5.07
CA ARG A 1133 -28.08 7.72 -3.86
C ARG A 1133 -26.58 7.93 -3.77
N ASP A 1134 -26.15 9.18 -3.60
CA ASP A 1134 -24.76 9.55 -3.32
C ASP A 1134 -24.71 10.75 -2.35
N VAL A 1135 -23.52 11.11 -1.86
CA VAL A 1135 -23.29 12.36 -1.12
C VAL A 1135 -23.04 13.54 -2.08
N SER A 1136 -22.69 13.27 -3.34
CA SER A 1136 -22.45 14.26 -4.38
C SER A 1136 -23.60 14.32 -5.39
N ARG A 1137 -24.10 15.53 -5.63
CA ARG A 1137 -25.12 15.79 -6.66
C ARG A 1137 -24.61 15.43 -8.06
N ASP A 1138 -23.34 15.73 -8.35
CA ASP A 1138 -22.75 15.47 -9.67
C ASP A 1138 -22.63 13.97 -9.92
N ALA A 1139 -22.38 13.16 -8.89
CA ALA A 1139 -22.38 11.71 -9.01
C ALA A 1139 -23.78 11.18 -9.39
N VAL A 1140 -24.81 11.63 -8.67
CA VAL A 1140 -26.22 11.26 -8.95
C VAL A 1140 -26.68 11.74 -10.32
N GLU A 1141 -26.40 12.99 -10.71
CA GLU A 1141 -26.80 13.53 -12.02
C GLU A 1141 -26.12 12.83 -13.18
N ASN A 1142 -24.82 12.54 -13.06
CA ASN A 1142 -24.10 11.79 -14.08
C ASN A 1142 -24.59 10.34 -14.20
N GLU A 1143 -25.08 9.76 -13.11
CA GLU A 1143 -25.70 8.43 -13.12
C GLU A 1143 -27.09 8.45 -13.76
N ILE A 1144 -27.93 9.44 -13.46
CA ILE A 1144 -29.23 9.64 -14.13
C ILE A 1144 -29.06 9.87 -15.63
N LEU A 1145 -28.11 10.74 -16.03
CA LEU A 1145 -27.83 11.01 -17.44
C LEU A 1145 -27.32 9.75 -18.16
N ALA A 1146 -26.54 8.91 -17.48
CA ALA A 1146 -26.12 7.62 -18.03
C ALA A 1146 -27.31 6.65 -18.22
N LEU A 1147 -28.32 6.69 -17.33
CA LEU A 1147 -29.55 5.92 -17.48
C LEU A 1147 -30.45 6.46 -18.63
N GLY A 1148 -30.60 7.77 -18.75
CA GLY A 1148 -31.38 8.42 -19.82
C GLY A 1148 -30.81 8.19 -21.23
N GLN A 1149 -29.48 8.07 -21.36
CA GLN A 1149 -28.82 7.71 -22.62
C GLN A 1149 -29.04 6.24 -23.03
N ASN A 1150 -29.37 5.34 -22.10
CA ASN A 1150 -29.76 3.96 -22.42
C ASN A 1150 -31.24 3.86 -22.85
N ASN A 1151 -32.14 4.68 -22.29
CA ASN A 1151 -33.57 4.68 -22.65
C ASN A 1151 -33.89 5.39 -23.99
N SER A 1152 -33.03 6.30 -24.44
CA SER A 1152 -33.17 6.94 -25.77
C SER A 1152 -32.77 6.02 -26.94
N ARG A 1153 -32.24 4.81 -26.68
CA ARG A 1153 -31.95 3.80 -27.71
C ARG A 1153 -33.05 2.76 -27.92
N SER A 1154 -34.15 2.78 -27.16
CA SER A 1154 -35.21 1.76 -27.26
C SER A 1154 -36.57 2.24 -27.80
N CYS A 1155 -36.69 3.45 -28.35
CA CYS A 1155 -37.96 3.94 -28.90
C CYS A 1155 -37.90 4.22 -30.41
N SER A 1156 -37.92 3.16 -31.22
CA SER A 1156 -38.57 3.21 -32.54
C SER A 1156 -38.96 1.80 -33.03
N ALA A 1157 -40.07 1.28 -32.50
CA ALA A 1157 -41.09 0.47 -33.20
C ALA A 1157 -41.84 -0.37 -32.17
N VAL A 1158 -43.04 0.04 -31.79
CA VAL A 1158 -44.31 -0.65 -32.04
C VAL A 1158 -45.41 0.28 -31.51
N GLU A 1159 -46.19 0.86 -32.43
CA GLU A 1159 -47.56 1.28 -32.14
C GLU A 1159 -48.52 0.13 -32.48
N VAL A 1160 -49.62 0.12 -31.72
CA VAL A 1160 -50.83 -0.72 -31.71
C VAL A 1160 -50.76 -1.97 -30.82
#